data_AF-A0A7C2PHT9-F1
#
_entry.id   AF-A0A7C2PHT9-F1
#
_cell.length_a   1.000
_cell.length_b   1.000
_cell.length_c   1.000
_cell.angle_alpha   90.00
_cell.angle_beta   90.00
_cell.angle_gamma   90.00
#
_symmetry.space_group_name_H-M   'P 1'
#
loop_
_entity.id
_entity.type
_entity.pdbx_description
1 polymer ?
#
loop_
_entity_poly.entity_id
_entity_poly.type
_entity_poly.pdbx_seq_one_letter_code
_entity_poly.pdbx_strand_id
1 'polypeptide(L)'
;SIKKNGYAIQCRITTENPTNNFLPETGRITAYRAAAGFGIRLDGACTGPGHRVSLDYDSLLVKVIAFASSFEKAVAKMDRSLAEFRIRGVKTNLSFLANLVRHPVFLKGVCKTSFIESHPELLNITHRRDRATKLLSYIGGVTINGSEDVKHPSHEVSFFEPPIPRVDFRLPLPSGSKNLFDSLGPEGLSKWILEQKAILITDTTFRDAHQSLIATRLRTYDLMKIAHITARLLPAMFSHEMWGGATFDVCYRFLKEDPWDRLANMREAIPNILFQMLLRGSNAVGYTNYPDNVVREFIKLSAESGVDIFRIFDSLNWVENMKLAMEADLKTGKICEPAICYTGDILDKSRSKYDLNYYIKMAKELEKMGAHILAIKDMAGLCKPLAAYELIRALKQEVGIPIHFHTHDTSANGLSTLLKATEAGVDIVDAAIGQMSGLTSQPNLNSFVITLNGSERATNLDSESLRKLSAFWEITRDYYYPFESGLRSGTADVYRHEIPGGQYSNLKRQATELGLGHRWEELKDMYERVNTELGDIIKVTPSSKMVADFAMFLIKNNLTFNDVYKSKPKEYNYPQSVHDFFSGMLGQPYGGFPKKLQKLVLGDEKPITDRPGKHLKAVDFKAIKKEMTDKFKMTPSPKDVISYILYPSVISDYIQHSQEYGDVSVIPTKPFFYGLNVGEESSIEIEGGKSLIVELQAIGKLEDGGNRKIHFDLNGHPREVLVHDVHANIEHVTHQKADLDNPCHIAAPMPGKIVRINVERNDEVKAGESLLITEAMKMENNVLSKIDGIVEEILHDEGTQVDIGDLLIIIK
;
A
#
# COMPACT_ATOMS: atom_id res chain seq x y z
N SER A 1 64.19 -0.85 -37.76
CA SER A 1 64.18 -0.09 -36.50
C SER A 1 62.88 -0.31 -35.75
N ILE A 2 62.91 -0.64 -34.45
CA ILE A 2 61.72 -0.74 -33.61
C ILE A 2 61.35 0.67 -33.12
N LYS A 3 60.09 1.10 -33.30
CA LYS A 3 59.58 2.41 -32.86
C LYS A 3 58.61 2.23 -31.69
N LYS A 4 58.72 3.09 -30.65
CA LYS A 4 57.75 3.16 -29.55
C LYS A 4 56.60 4.05 -29.99
N ASN A 5 55.39 3.50 -30.09
CA ASN A 5 54.20 4.24 -30.51
C ASN A 5 53.19 4.23 -29.36
N GLY A 6 52.96 5.37 -28.71
CA GLY A 6 51.92 5.54 -27.70
C GLY A 6 52.11 4.72 -26.41
N TYR A 7 50.99 4.50 -25.72
CA TYR A 7 50.89 3.80 -24.44
C TYR A 7 49.77 2.76 -24.49
N ALA A 8 49.98 1.64 -23.81
CA ALA A 8 48.99 0.58 -23.65
C ALA A 8 48.81 0.22 -22.17
N ILE A 9 47.57 -0.07 -21.76
CA ILE A 9 47.22 -0.51 -20.40
C ILE A 9 46.43 -1.80 -20.54
N GLN A 10 46.80 -2.83 -19.78
CA GLN A 10 46.06 -4.10 -19.72
C GLN A 10 45.42 -4.27 -18.35
N CYS A 11 44.11 -4.53 -18.33
CA CYS A 11 43.37 -4.98 -17.16
C CYS A 11 42.88 -6.42 -17.38
N ARG A 12 43.03 -7.28 -16.38
CA ARG A 12 42.51 -8.65 -16.39
C ARG A 12 41.18 -8.66 -15.63
N ILE A 13 40.07 -8.83 -16.34
CA ILE A 13 38.76 -8.98 -15.71
C ILE A 13 38.62 -10.44 -15.28
N THR A 14 38.41 -10.66 -13.99
CA THR A 14 38.32 -11.98 -13.37
C THR A 14 37.01 -12.14 -12.60
N THR A 15 36.71 -13.37 -12.15
CA THR A 15 35.62 -13.65 -11.20
C THR A 15 35.99 -13.46 -9.72
N GLU A 16 37.16 -12.88 -9.45
CA GLU A 16 37.62 -12.60 -8.08
C GLU A 16 36.75 -11.50 -7.47
N ASN A 17 36.18 -11.77 -6.29
CA ASN A 17 35.31 -10.84 -5.60
C ASN A 17 36.10 -9.94 -4.63
N PRO A 18 36.29 -8.63 -4.91
CA PRO A 18 37.09 -7.76 -4.06
C PRO A 18 36.51 -7.54 -2.67
N THR A 19 35.20 -7.77 -2.48
CA THR A 19 34.55 -7.67 -1.15
C THR A 19 34.62 -8.97 -0.36
N ASN A 20 35.19 -10.02 -0.95
CA ASN A 20 35.37 -11.34 -0.32
C ASN A 20 36.81 -11.82 -0.53
N ASN A 21 37.79 -10.99 -0.17
CA ASN A 21 39.22 -11.28 -0.24
C ASN A 21 39.70 -11.82 -1.61
N PHE A 22 39.10 -11.34 -2.71
CA PHE A 22 39.42 -11.75 -4.08
C PHE A 22 39.25 -13.25 -4.33
N LEU A 23 38.43 -13.95 -3.55
CA LEU A 23 38.08 -15.34 -3.85
C LEU A 23 37.36 -15.43 -5.20
N PRO A 24 37.75 -16.37 -6.09
CA PRO A 24 37.12 -16.53 -7.39
C PRO A 24 35.73 -17.13 -7.23
N GLU A 25 34.74 -16.50 -7.85
CA GLU A 25 33.39 -17.05 -7.92
C GLU A 25 33.22 -17.98 -9.13
N THR A 26 32.43 -19.03 -8.91
CA THR A 26 31.94 -19.92 -9.96
C THR A 26 30.50 -19.63 -10.28
N GLY A 27 30.08 -20.01 -11.48
CA GLY A 27 28.68 -19.93 -11.85
C GLY A 27 28.49 -19.76 -13.34
N ARG A 28 27.23 -19.61 -13.74
CA ARG A 28 26.87 -19.37 -15.13
C ARG A 28 26.83 -17.87 -15.38
N ILE A 29 27.49 -17.41 -16.44
CA ILE A 29 27.37 -16.03 -16.90
C ILE A 29 25.99 -15.86 -17.55
N THR A 30 25.14 -15.04 -16.95
CA THR A 30 23.77 -14.80 -17.43
C THR A 30 23.69 -13.64 -18.41
N ALA A 31 24.65 -12.71 -18.37
CA ALA A 31 24.80 -11.66 -19.38
C ALA A 31 26.27 -11.27 -19.53
N TYR A 32 26.71 -11.06 -20.78
CA TYR A 32 28.05 -10.61 -21.11
C TYR A 32 28.00 -9.56 -22.23
N ARG A 33 28.35 -8.31 -21.90
CA ARG A 33 28.53 -7.21 -22.86
C ARG A 33 29.93 -6.66 -22.69
N ALA A 34 30.73 -6.74 -23.73
CA ALA A 34 32.09 -6.25 -23.74
C ALA A 34 32.18 -4.80 -24.25
N ALA A 35 33.20 -4.09 -23.81
CA ALA A 35 33.53 -2.77 -24.35
C ALA A 35 34.09 -2.87 -25.77
N ALA A 36 33.83 -1.86 -26.61
CA ALA A 36 34.32 -1.83 -27.99
C ALA A 36 34.85 -0.44 -28.37
N GLY A 37 35.37 -0.29 -29.59
CA GLY A 37 35.80 1.01 -30.15
C GLY A 37 37.30 1.16 -30.36
N PHE A 38 37.70 2.28 -30.95
CA PHE A 38 39.08 2.52 -31.39
C PHE A 38 40.09 2.42 -30.23
N GLY A 39 41.12 1.58 -30.43
CA GLY A 39 42.19 1.36 -29.45
C GLY A 39 41.78 0.54 -28.25
N ILE A 40 40.69 -0.22 -28.32
CA ILE A 40 40.36 -1.27 -27.36
C ILE A 40 40.57 -2.62 -28.02
N ARG A 41 41.36 -3.47 -27.38
CA ARG A 41 41.58 -4.86 -27.75
C ARG A 41 41.08 -5.76 -26.62
N LEU A 42 40.43 -6.86 -26.97
CA LEU A 42 39.91 -7.85 -26.05
C LEU A 42 40.52 -9.21 -26.34
N ASP A 43 41.02 -9.88 -25.31
CA ASP A 43 41.58 -11.23 -25.39
C ASP A 43 41.03 -12.05 -24.22
N GLY A 44 40.02 -12.89 -24.46
CA GLY A 44 39.36 -13.63 -23.39
C GLY A 44 38.88 -15.01 -23.83
N ALA A 45 38.65 -15.87 -22.84
CA ALA A 45 38.12 -17.23 -23.03
C ALA A 45 36.59 -17.28 -22.85
N CYS A 46 35.98 -16.25 -22.25
CA CYS A 46 34.53 -16.17 -22.10
C CYS A 46 33.85 -15.98 -23.47
N THR A 47 33.05 -16.97 -23.88
CA THR A 47 32.38 -17.01 -25.18
C THR A 47 31.05 -16.23 -25.24
N GLY A 48 30.56 -15.73 -24.11
CA GLY A 48 29.31 -14.95 -24.02
C GLY A 48 28.36 -15.47 -22.93
N PRO A 49 27.07 -15.07 -22.98
CA PRO A 49 26.04 -15.61 -22.10
C PRO A 49 25.96 -17.14 -22.17
N GLY A 50 25.72 -17.79 -21.03
CA GLY A 50 25.63 -19.24 -20.89
C GLY A 50 26.93 -19.95 -20.52
N HIS A 51 28.09 -19.30 -20.66
CA HIS A 51 29.39 -19.82 -20.25
C HIS A 51 29.41 -20.12 -18.73
N ARG A 52 29.92 -21.29 -18.34
CA ARG A 52 30.02 -21.72 -16.93
C ARG A 52 31.47 -21.63 -16.46
N VAL A 53 31.72 -20.80 -15.46
CA VAL A 53 33.02 -20.67 -14.81
C VAL A 53 33.17 -21.78 -13.77
N SER A 54 34.20 -22.62 -13.90
CA SER A 54 34.57 -23.66 -12.93
C SER A 54 35.77 -23.22 -12.07
N LEU A 55 36.06 -23.99 -11.01
CA LEU A 55 37.25 -23.80 -10.18
C LEU A 55 38.50 -24.49 -10.74
N ASP A 56 38.37 -25.23 -11.84
CA ASP A 56 39.45 -26.09 -12.35
C ASP A 56 40.59 -25.30 -13.00
N TYR A 57 40.35 -24.02 -13.32
CA TYR A 57 41.27 -23.14 -14.05
C TYR A 57 41.36 -21.75 -13.42
N ASP A 58 42.16 -20.85 -14.02
CA ASP A 58 42.20 -19.46 -13.58
C ASP A 58 40.85 -18.75 -13.76
N SER A 59 40.62 -17.71 -12.95
CA SER A 59 39.36 -16.95 -12.93
C SER A 59 39.25 -15.91 -14.05
N LEU A 60 40.13 -15.96 -15.07
CA LEU A 60 40.22 -14.94 -16.11
C LEU A 60 39.03 -15.04 -17.08
N LEU A 61 38.24 -13.98 -17.16
CA LEU A 61 37.17 -13.87 -18.15
C LEU A 61 37.69 -13.27 -19.45
N VAL A 62 38.31 -12.08 -19.35
CA VAL A 62 38.80 -11.33 -20.50
C VAL A 62 39.91 -10.35 -20.10
N LYS A 63 40.93 -10.23 -20.94
CA LYS A 63 41.91 -9.15 -20.89
C LYS A 63 41.40 -8.00 -21.73
N VAL A 64 41.37 -6.81 -21.14
CA VAL A 64 41.07 -5.56 -21.84
C VAL A 64 42.37 -4.80 -22.00
N ILE A 65 42.74 -4.47 -23.22
CA ILE A 65 43.91 -3.66 -23.52
C ILE A 65 43.46 -2.35 -24.16
N ALA A 66 43.74 -1.24 -23.48
CA ALA A 66 43.47 0.10 -23.98
C ALA A 66 44.76 0.72 -24.53
N PHE A 67 44.71 1.24 -25.75
CA PHE A 67 45.82 1.86 -26.45
C PHE A 67 45.48 3.29 -26.89
N ALA A 68 46.41 4.22 -26.67
CA ALA A 68 46.32 5.59 -27.17
C ALA A 68 47.69 6.24 -27.34
N SER A 69 47.71 7.44 -27.94
CA SER A 69 48.93 8.22 -28.15
C SER A 69 49.52 8.82 -26.87
N SER A 70 48.74 8.98 -25.79
CA SER A 70 49.22 9.40 -24.47
C SER A 70 48.70 8.45 -23.38
N PHE A 71 49.38 8.43 -22.23
CA PHE A 71 48.99 7.60 -21.09
C PHE A 71 47.60 7.98 -20.57
N GLU A 72 47.31 9.26 -20.42
CA GLU A 72 46.01 9.77 -19.94
C GLU A 72 44.87 9.34 -20.86
N LYS A 73 45.09 9.37 -22.18
CA LYS A 73 44.10 8.90 -23.16
C LYS A 73 43.91 7.38 -23.09
N ALA A 74 44.97 6.62 -22.82
CA ALA A 74 44.86 5.17 -22.63
C ALA A 74 44.10 4.84 -21.33
N VAL A 75 44.34 5.60 -20.25
CA VAL A 75 43.58 5.48 -19.00
C VAL A 75 42.11 5.82 -19.20
N ALA A 76 41.79 6.94 -19.86
CA ALA A 76 40.40 7.33 -20.13
C ALA A 76 39.65 6.27 -20.95
N LYS A 77 40.33 5.67 -21.94
CA LYS A 77 39.78 4.53 -22.71
C LYS A 77 39.57 3.30 -21.84
N MET A 78 40.52 2.98 -20.95
CA MET A 78 40.39 1.85 -20.02
C MET A 78 39.22 2.06 -19.06
N ASP A 79 39.12 3.24 -18.44
CA ASP A 79 38.04 3.58 -17.51
C ASP A 79 36.66 3.47 -18.17
N ARG A 80 36.51 4.06 -19.36
CA ARG A 80 35.28 3.93 -20.17
C ARG A 80 34.99 2.46 -20.49
N SER A 81 36.00 1.68 -20.89
CA SER A 81 35.81 0.25 -21.17
C SER A 81 35.32 -0.51 -19.92
N LEU A 82 35.95 -0.34 -18.76
CA LEU A 82 35.51 -0.97 -17.50
C LEU A 82 34.09 -0.54 -17.10
N ALA A 83 33.71 0.70 -17.40
CA ALA A 83 32.36 1.22 -17.18
C ALA A 83 31.32 0.64 -18.17
N GLU A 84 31.71 0.28 -19.41
CA GLU A 84 30.83 -0.32 -20.42
C GLU A 84 30.58 -1.81 -20.18
N PHE A 85 31.54 -2.55 -19.60
CA PHE A 85 31.37 -3.97 -19.33
C PHE A 85 30.11 -4.24 -18.48
N ARG A 86 29.29 -5.19 -18.94
CA ARG A 86 28.19 -5.78 -18.17
C ARG A 86 28.41 -7.29 -18.11
N ILE A 87 28.78 -7.78 -16.93
CA ILE A 87 28.91 -9.20 -16.64
C ILE A 87 27.96 -9.49 -15.48
N ARG A 88 27.12 -10.51 -15.63
CA ARG A 88 26.11 -10.95 -14.65
C ARG A 88 26.19 -12.46 -14.46
N GLY A 89 25.73 -12.94 -13.31
CA GLY A 89 25.77 -14.35 -12.92
C GLY A 89 26.96 -14.74 -12.02
N VAL A 90 28.01 -13.93 -12.02
CA VAL A 90 29.17 -14.03 -11.11
C VAL A 90 29.64 -12.63 -10.71
N LYS A 91 30.24 -12.47 -9.53
CA LYS A 91 30.96 -11.23 -9.18
C LYS A 91 32.26 -11.14 -9.98
N THR A 92 32.79 -9.92 -10.08
CA THR A 92 34.03 -9.63 -10.82
C THR A 92 34.86 -8.56 -10.13
N ASN A 93 36.13 -8.47 -10.50
CA ASN A 93 37.05 -7.43 -10.02
C ASN A 93 36.88 -6.06 -10.71
N LEU A 94 35.85 -5.88 -11.56
CA LEU A 94 35.63 -4.66 -12.36
C LEU A 94 35.65 -3.35 -11.56
N SER A 95 34.98 -3.32 -10.41
CA SER A 95 34.92 -2.10 -9.58
C SER A 95 36.26 -1.76 -8.96
N PHE A 96 37.04 -2.77 -8.54
CA PHE A 96 38.40 -2.57 -8.05
C PHE A 96 39.31 -2.00 -9.15
N LEU A 97 39.25 -2.57 -10.35
CA LEU A 97 40.00 -2.06 -11.51
C LEU A 97 39.62 -0.61 -11.86
N ALA A 98 38.33 -0.26 -11.78
CA ALA A 98 37.86 1.11 -12.00
C ALA A 98 38.41 2.09 -10.96
N ASN A 99 38.40 1.71 -9.67
CA ASN A 99 39.02 2.52 -8.61
C ASN A 99 40.51 2.72 -8.87
N LEU A 100 41.22 1.66 -9.26
CA LEU A 100 42.65 1.68 -9.53
C LEU A 100 43.01 2.64 -10.67
N VAL A 101 42.33 2.53 -11.83
CA VAL A 101 42.68 3.37 -13.00
C VAL A 101 42.32 4.84 -12.80
N ARG A 102 41.39 5.14 -11.89
CA ARG A 102 41.02 6.51 -11.50
C ARG A 102 41.91 7.10 -10.41
N HIS A 103 42.76 6.29 -9.78
CA HIS A 103 43.52 6.73 -8.63
C HIS A 103 44.60 7.76 -9.01
N PRO A 104 44.74 8.90 -8.28
CA PRO A 104 45.70 9.95 -8.64
C PRO A 104 47.15 9.48 -8.76
N VAL A 105 47.58 8.51 -7.95
CA VAL A 105 48.94 7.93 -8.01
C VAL A 105 49.15 7.12 -9.30
N PHE A 106 48.12 6.39 -9.75
CA PHE A 106 48.16 5.64 -11.02
C PHE A 106 48.17 6.59 -12.21
N LEU A 107 47.33 7.63 -12.18
CA LEU A 107 47.29 8.66 -13.22
C LEU A 107 48.62 9.41 -13.39
N LYS A 108 49.40 9.55 -12.31
CA LYS A 108 50.75 10.14 -12.34
C LYS A 108 51.84 9.17 -12.84
N GLY A 109 51.53 7.88 -12.99
CA GLY A 109 52.49 6.87 -13.46
C GLY A 109 53.60 6.53 -12.44
N VAL A 110 53.37 6.77 -11.15
CA VAL A 110 54.38 6.63 -10.08
C VAL A 110 54.06 5.52 -9.06
N CYS A 111 53.24 4.54 -9.47
CA CYS A 111 52.90 3.39 -8.63
C CYS A 111 54.15 2.58 -8.25
N LYS A 112 54.21 2.17 -6.97
CA LYS A 112 55.18 1.20 -6.45
C LYS A 112 54.50 -0.18 -6.32
N THR A 113 55.29 -1.22 -6.08
CA THR A 113 54.75 -2.58 -5.84
C THR A 113 53.82 -2.64 -4.63
N SER A 114 54.06 -1.81 -3.60
CA SER A 114 53.20 -1.68 -2.42
C SER A 114 51.96 -0.79 -2.63
N PHE A 115 51.66 -0.37 -3.86
CA PHE A 115 50.60 0.61 -4.13
C PHE A 115 49.24 0.16 -3.63
N ILE A 116 48.83 -1.08 -3.94
CA ILE A 116 47.50 -1.60 -3.51
C ILE A 116 47.43 -1.73 -1.98
N GLU A 117 48.48 -2.26 -1.35
CA GLU A 117 48.55 -2.43 0.12
C GLU A 117 48.52 -1.09 0.87
N SER A 118 49.09 -0.03 0.28
CA SER A 118 49.15 1.30 0.89
C SER A 118 47.91 2.16 0.65
N HIS A 119 46.94 1.69 -0.14
CA HIS A 119 45.73 2.43 -0.52
C HIS A 119 44.47 1.55 -0.31
N PRO A 120 44.11 1.25 0.96
CA PRO A 120 42.96 0.40 1.28
C PRO A 120 41.62 0.94 0.75
N GLU A 121 41.53 2.24 0.48
CA GLU A 121 40.36 2.88 -0.13
C GLU A 121 40.03 2.34 -1.55
N LEU A 122 40.97 1.69 -2.23
CA LEU A 122 40.70 1.00 -3.50
C LEU A 122 39.67 -0.13 -3.35
N LEU A 123 39.56 -0.68 -2.13
CA LEU A 123 38.59 -1.72 -1.76
C LEU A 123 37.23 -1.14 -1.30
N ASN A 124 37.05 0.18 -1.30
CA ASN A 124 35.74 0.79 -1.12
C ASN A 124 34.91 0.59 -2.40
N ILE A 125 34.36 -0.62 -2.54
CA ILE A 125 33.60 -1.01 -3.72
C ILE A 125 32.22 -0.36 -3.68
N THR A 126 31.95 0.52 -4.64
CA THR A 126 30.58 1.00 -4.87
C THR A 126 29.76 -0.12 -5.50
N HIS A 127 28.77 -0.64 -4.78
CA HIS A 127 27.86 -1.63 -5.34
C HIS A 127 27.02 -1.01 -6.46
N ARG A 128 27.12 -1.56 -7.68
CA ARG A 128 26.23 -1.18 -8.78
C ARG A 128 24.79 -1.55 -8.40
N ARG A 129 23.88 -0.58 -8.40
CA ARG A 129 22.45 -0.82 -8.12
C ARG A 129 21.86 -1.72 -9.21
N ASP A 130 21.29 -2.87 -8.83
CA ASP A 130 20.70 -3.82 -9.77
C ASP A 130 19.20 -3.61 -9.95
N ARG A 131 18.80 -2.35 -10.22
CA ARG A 131 17.39 -1.94 -10.27
C ARG A 131 16.57 -2.77 -11.26
N ALA A 132 17.07 -2.96 -12.48
CA ALA A 132 16.34 -3.65 -13.53
C ALA A 132 16.04 -5.11 -13.18
N THR A 133 17.04 -5.87 -12.73
CA THR A 133 16.83 -7.28 -12.36
C THR A 133 15.81 -7.42 -11.23
N LYS A 134 15.85 -6.54 -10.23
CA LYS A 134 14.87 -6.55 -9.13
C LYS A 134 13.43 -6.29 -9.60
N LEU A 135 13.23 -5.32 -10.49
CA LEU A 135 11.91 -5.04 -11.07
C LEU A 135 11.43 -6.20 -11.96
N LEU A 136 12.32 -6.81 -12.74
CA LEU A 136 12.00 -8.01 -13.52
C LEU A 136 11.61 -9.19 -12.63
N SER A 137 12.28 -9.37 -11.48
CA SER A 137 11.90 -10.38 -10.49
C SER A 137 10.51 -10.14 -9.93
N TYR A 138 10.14 -8.88 -9.64
CA TYR A 138 8.79 -8.53 -9.20
C TYR A 138 7.75 -8.86 -10.27
N ILE A 139 7.95 -8.34 -11.50
CA ILE A 139 7.02 -8.57 -12.62
C ILE A 139 6.89 -10.06 -12.93
N GLY A 140 8.00 -10.81 -12.93
CA GLY A 140 7.99 -12.26 -13.09
C GLY A 140 7.22 -12.96 -11.98
N GLY A 141 7.41 -12.55 -10.72
CA GLY A 141 6.65 -13.05 -9.57
C GLY A 141 5.15 -12.86 -9.73
N VAL A 142 4.71 -11.64 -10.06
CA VAL A 142 3.28 -11.33 -10.29
C VAL A 142 2.73 -12.11 -11.49
N THR A 143 3.52 -12.27 -12.56
CA THR A 143 3.12 -13.00 -13.76
C THR A 143 2.83 -14.48 -13.47
N ILE A 144 3.59 -15.11 -12.56
CA ILE A 144 3.43 -16.53 -12.23
C ILE A 144 2.43 -16.76 -11.11
N ASN A 145 2.49 -15.96 -10.04
CA ASN A 145 1.78 -16.22 -8.80
C ASN A 145 0.55 -15.31 -8.58
N GLY A 146 0.31 -14.36 -9.48
CA GLY A 146 -0.57 -13.22 -9.23
C GLY A 146 0.05 -12.23 -8.23
N SER A 147 -0.62 -11.11 -8.01
CA SER A 147 -0.25 -10.20 -6.92
C SER A 147 -0.97 -10.61 -5.63
N GLU A 148 -0.43 -10.19 -4.48
CA GLU A 148 -1.03 -10.49 -3.16
C GLU A 148 -2.49 -10.03 -3.07
N ASP A 149 -2.78 -8.87 -3.68
CA ASP A 149 -4.09 -8.23 -3.72
C ASP A 149 -4.98 -8.72 -4.89
N VAL A 150 -4.39 -9.26 -5.97
CA VAL A 150 -5.11 -9.79 -7.14
C VAL A 150 -4.56 -11.16 -7.53
N LYS A 151 -5.09 -12.20 -6.88
CA LYS A 151 -4.66 -13.60 -7.10
C LYS A 151 -5.24 -14.20 -8.38
N HIS A 152 -6.48 -13.84 -8.72
CA HIS A 152 -7.23 -14.43 -9.85
C HIS A 152 -7.82 -13.32 -10.71
N PRO A 153 -7.03 -12.71 -11.61
CA PRO A 153 -7.56 -11.70 -12.50
C PRO A 153 -8.56 -12.32 -13.48
N SER A 154 -9.69 -11.64 -13.67
CA SER A 154 -10.69 -11.98 -14.68
C SER A 154 -10.13 -11.82 -16.09
N HIS A 155 -10.36 -12.82 -16.93
CA HIS A 155 -10.04 -12.77 -18.36
C HIS A 155 -11.02 -11.92 -19.19
N GLU A 156 -12.12 -11.45 -18.58
CA GLU A 156 -13.15 -10.67 -19.27
C GLU A 156 -12.79 -9.18 -19.36
N VAL A 157 -11.79 -8.72 -18.62
CA VAL A 157 -11.41 -7.30 -18.57
C VAL A 157 -10.30 -7.00 -19.56
N SER A 158 -10.54 -6.01 -20.43
CA SER A 158 -9.53 -5.47 -21.36
C SER A 158 -9.04 -4.11 -20.88
N PHE A 159 -7.73 -3.90 -20.92
CA PHE A 159 -7.10 -2.66 -20.48
C PHE A 159 -6.70 -1.79 -21.68
N PHE A 160 -7.10 -0.52 -21.64
CA PHE A 160 -6.74 0.48 -22.65
C PHE A 160 -5.83 1.55 -22.04
N GLU A 161 -5.03 2.23 -22.87
CA GLU A 161 -4.24 3.38 -22.39
C GLU A 161 -5.15 4.59 -22.13
N PRO A 162 -5.03 5.26 -20.97
CA PRO A 162 -5.91 6.38 -20.64
C PRO A 162 -5.61 7.60 -21.52
N PRO A 163 -6.62 8.35 -21.99
CA PRO A 163 -6.40 9.54 -22.77
C PRO A 163 -5.78 10.65 -21.90
N ILE A 164 -4.56 11.08 -22.22
CA ILE A 164 -3.89 12.18 -21.53
C ILE A 164 -4.27 13.51 -22.18
N PRO A 165 -4.91 14.47 -21.45
CA PRO A 165 -5.26 15.77 -22.00
C PRO A 165 -4.02 16.56 -22.44
N ARG A 166 -4.08 17.20 -23.62
CA ARG A 166 -3.00 18.06 -24.11
C ARG A 166 -3.05 19.43 -23.43
N VAL A 167 -1.91 19.87 -22.91
CA VAL A 167 -1.69 21.21 -22.34
C VAL A 167 -0.40 21.81 -22.91
N ASP A 168 -0.34 23.13 -23.06
CA ASP A 168 0.87 23.81 -23.52
C ASP A 168 1.81 24.14 -22.34
N PHE A 169 2.85 23.33 -22.17
CA PHE A 169 3.84 23.51 -21.11
C PHE A 169 4.74 24.74 -21.27
N ARG A 170 4.72 25.41 -22.44
CA ARG A 170 5.46 26.66 -22.67
C ARG A 170 4.79 27.85 -21.99
N LEU A 171 3.49 27.76 -21.72
CA LEU A 171 2.77 28.78 -20.98
C LEU A 171 3.11 28.68 -19.48
N PRO A 172 3.18 29.82 -18.76
CA PRO A 172 3.37 29.79 -17.32
C PRO A 172 2.23 29.02 -16.65
N LEU A 173 2.53 28.34 -15.56
CA LEU A 173 1.50 27.71 -14.72
C LEU A 173 0.59 28.82 -14.14
N PRO A 174 -0.74 28.75 -14.31
CA PRO A 174 -1.62 29.75 -13.74
C PRO A 174 -1.55 29.75 -12.20
N SER A 175 -1.61 30.93 -11.59
CA SER A 175 -1.67 31.05 -10.13
C SER A 175 -2.96 30.42 -9.58
N GLY A 176 -2.87 29.77 -8.43
CA GLY A 176 -3.99 29.14 -7.76
C GLY A 176 -4.02 29.43 -6.26
N SER A 177 -4.81 28.65 -5.52
CA SER A 177 -5.05 28.83 -4.09
C SER A 177 -3.79 28.76 -3.22
N LYS A 178 -2.76 28.00 -3.64
CA LYS A 178 -1.49 27.93 -2.91
C LYS A 178 -0.73 29.26 -2.98
N ASN A 179 -0.69 29.87 -4.16
CA ASN A 179 -0.04 31.18 -4.32
C ASN A 179 -0.73 32.25 -3.49
N LEU A 180 -2.06 32.18 -3.41
CA LEU A 180 -2.85 33.08 -2.58
C LEU A 180 -2.53 32.88 -1.09
N PHE A 181 -2.53 31.64 -0.61
CA PHE A 181 -2.17 31.32 0.77
C PHE A 181 -0.75 31.77 1.13
N ASP A 182 0.23 31.54 0.26
CA ASP A 182 1.62 31.96 0.50
C ASP A 182 1.75 33.49 0.65
N SER A 183 0.83 34.27 0.05
CA SER A 183 0.79 35.72 0.16
C SER A 183 -0.01 36.24 1.37
N LEU A 184 -1.09 35.55 1.75
CA LEU A 184 -2.06 36.03 2.75
C LEU A 184 -1.89 35.41 4.14
N GLY A 185 -1.24 34.25 4.24
CA GLY A 185 -1.29 33.41 5.44
C GLY A 185 -2.69 32.81 5.69
N PRO A 186 -2.85 32.02 6.76
CA PRO A 186 -4.08 31.29 7.02
C PRO A 186 -5.27 32.20 7.39
N GLU A 187 -5.06 33.26 8.19
CA GLU A 187 -6.13 34.20 8.56
C GLU A 187 -6.58 35.05 7.37
N GLY A 188 -5.62 35.51 6.55
CA GLY A 188 -5.91 36.26 5.34
C GLY A 188 -6.67 35.42 4.30
N LEU A 189 -6.30 34.14 4.16
CA LEU A 189 -7.03 33.20 3.31
C LEU A 189 -8.45 32.96 3.85
N SER A 190 -8.62 32.74 5.16
CA SER A 190 -9.94 32.58 5.78
C SER A 190 -10.86 33.75 5.48
N LYS A 191 -10.35 34.99 5.60
CA LYS A 191 -11.11 36.19 5.24
C LYS A 191 -11.44 36.24 3.74
N TRP A 192 -10.47 35.92 2.88
CA TRP A 192 -10.69 35.88 1.43
C TRP A 192 -11.80 34.89 1.05
N ILE A 193 -11.87 33.73 1.69
CA ILE A 193 -12.93 32.72 1.46
C ILE A 193 -14.31 33.33 1.72
N LEU A 194 -14.49 34.04 2.84
CA LEU A 194 -15.77 34.69 3.20
C LEU A 194 -16.20 35.78 2.21
N GLU A 195 -15.25 36.37 1.49
CA GLU A 195 -15.53 37.40 0.47
C GLU A 195 -15.96 36.79 -0.89
N GLN A 196 -15.84 35.46 -1.07
CA GLN A 196 -16.16 34.82 -2.33
C GLN A 196 -17.67 34.60 -2.53
N LYS A 197 -18.16 35.09 -3.67
CA LYS A 197 -19.52 34.75 -4.16
C LYS A 197 -19.58 33.37 -4.79
N ALA A 198 -18.56 32.97 -5.53
CA ALA A 198 -18.48 31.64 -6.13
C ALA A 198 -18.31 30.58 -5.02
N ILE A 199 -18.97 29.43 -5.16
CA ILE A 199 -18.68 28.29 -4.29
C ILE A 199 -17.27 27.76 -4.60
N LEU A 200 -16.48 27.53 -3.55
CA LEU A 200 -15.15 26.95 -3.66
C LEU A 200 -15.22 25.42 -3.61
N ILE A 201 -14.32 24.74 -4.32
CA ILE A 201 -14.34 23.28 -4.46
C ILE A 201 -13.03 22.68 -3.96
N THR A 202 -13.14 21.66 -3.11
CA THR A 202 -12.07 20.70 -2.85
C THR A 202 -12.31 19.45 -3.68
N ASP A 203 -11.31 19.04 -4.46
CA ASP A 203 -11.34 17.78 -5.20
C ASP A 203 -10.75 16.65 -4.36
N THR A 204 -11.56 15.60 -4.13
CA THR A 204 -11.18 14.43 -3.33
C THR A 204 -10.70 13.24 -4.16
N THR A 205 -10.58 13.40 -5.48
CA THR A 205 -10.21 12.32 -6.42
C THR A 205 -8.90 11.63 -6.02
N PHE A 206 -7.94 12.36 -5.46
CA PHE A 206 -6.62 11.83 -5.10
C PHE A 206 -6.57 11.18 -3.70
N ARG A 207 -7.66 11.21 -2.93
CA ARG A 207 -7.72 10.63 -1.56
C ARG A 207 -9.04 9.92 -1.28
N ASP A 208 -10.11 10.63 -0.93
CA ASP A 208 -11.33 9.98 -0.39
C ASP A 208 -12.12 9.20 -1.43
N ALA A 209 -12.09 9.66 -2.69
CA ALA A 209 -12.82 9.02 -3.77
C ALA A 209 -12.37 7.57 -3.97
N HIS A 210 -11.08 7.36 -4.18
CA HIS A 210 -10.53 6.02 -4.37
C HIS A 210 -10.47 5.21 -3.07
N GLN A 211 -10.38 5.86 -1.91
CA GLN A 211 -10.55 5.21 -0.60
C GLN A 211 -11.95 4.56 -0.48
N SER A 212 -12.97 5.20 -1.04
CA SER A 212 -14.35 4.76 -0.95
C SER A 212 -14.72 3.73 -2.04
N LEU A 213 -14.26 3.97 -3.28
CA LEU A 213 -14.64 3.19 -4.45
C LEU A 213 -13.76 1.96 -4.65
N ILE A 214 -12.43 2.11 -4.54
CA ILE A 214 -11.43 1.11 -4.96
C ILE A 214 -10.43 0.78 -3.84
N ALA A 215 -10.93 0.70 -2.60
CA ALA A 215 -10.18 0.29 -1.42
C ALA A 215 -8.82 0.99 -1.24
N THR A 216 -8.74 2.28 -1.60
CA THR A 216 -7.55 3.13 -1.49
C THR A 216 -6.37 2.68 -2.38
N ARG A 217 -6.62 1.87 -3.42
CA ARG A 217 -5.55 1.25 -4.22
C ARG A 217 -4.96 2.15 -5.30
N LEU A 218 -5.47 3.37 -5.49
CA LEU A 218 -4.94 4.27 -6.51
C LEU A 218 -3.45 4.58 -6.26
N ARG A 219 -2.61 4.23 -7.25
CA ARG A 219 -1.14 4.29 -7.16
C ARG A 219 -0.59 5.67 -7.51
N THR A 220 0.59 5.97 -6.97
CA THR A 220 1.33 7.21 -7.28
C THR A 220 1.61 7.33 -8.77
N TYR A 221 1.87 6.21 -9.46
CA TYR A 221 2.11 6.16 -10.90
C TYR A 221 1.00 6.84 -11.71
N ASP A 222 -0.27 6.49 -11.46
CA ASP A 222 -1.40 7.05 -12.21
C ASP A 222 -1.71 8.49 -11.79
N LEU A 223 -1.50 8.83 -10.51
CA LEU A 223 -1.62 10.21 -10.03
C LEU A 223 -0.61 11.12 -10.75
N MET A 224 0.64 10.69 -10.89
CA MET A 224 1.69 11.48 -11.54
C MET A 224 1.47 11.66 -13.04
N LYS A 225 0.81 10.71 -13.71
CA LYS A 225 0.42 10.85 -15.14
C LYS A 225 -0.48 12.06 -15.39
N ILE A 226 -1.28 12.48 -14.40
CA ILE A 226 -2.28 13.55 -14.56
C ILE A 226 -2.02 14.80 -13.69
N ALA A 227 -1.16 14.71 -12.66
CA ALA A 227 -0.92 15.78 -11.69
C ALA A 227 -0.61 17.15 -12.31
N HIS A 228 0.44 17.26 -13.12
CA HIS A 228 0.84 18.53 -13.77
C HIS A 228 -0.22 19.07 -14.74
N ILE A 229 -1.04 18.19 -15.31
CA ILE A 229 -2.12 18.55 -16.23
C ILE A 229 -3.28 19.13 -15.43
N THR A 230 -3.69 18.46 -14.35
CA THR A 230 -4.74 18.93 -13.43
C THR A 230 -4.40 20.32 -12.88
N ALA A 231 -3.14 20.55 -12.48
CA ALA A 231 -2.64 21.83 -12.00
C ALA A 231 -2.89 23.01 -12.97
N ARG A 232 -2.81 22.74 -14.28
CA ARG A 232 -3.00 23.73 -15.35
C ARG A 232 -4.46 23.86 -15.78
N LEU A 233 -5.20 22.76 -15.75
CA LEU A 233 -6.58 22.69 -16.21
C LEU A 233 -7.57 23.22 -15.17
N LEU A 234 -7.28 23.06 -13.87
CA LEU A 234 -8.17 23.46 -12.78
C LEU A 234 -7.48 24.42 -11.78
N PRO A 235 -6.95 25.58 -12.23
CA PRO A 235 -6.23 26.49 -11.34
C PRO A 235 -7.12 27.17 -10.29
N ALA A 236 -8.44 27.17 -10.51
CA ALA A 236 -9.44 27.73 -9.59
C ALA A 236 -9.90 26.74 -8.50
N MET A 237 -9.34 25.52 -8.45
CA MET A 237 -9.60 24.58 -7.36
C MET A 237 -9.15 25.17 -6.03
N PHE A 238 -9.95 25.04 -4.97
CA PHE A 238 -9.55 25.50 -3.64
C PHE A 238 -8.46 24.59 -3.08
N SER A 239 -8.68 23.28 -3.05
CA SER A 239 -7.65 22.32 -2.65
C SER A 239 -7.79 20.99 -3.38
N HIS A 240 -6.69 20.24 -3.45
CA HIS A 240 -6.75 18.80 -3.69
C HIS A 240 -6.58 18.10 -2.36
N GLU A 241 -7.58 17.31 -1.98
CA GLU A 241 -7.40 16.37 -0.89
C GLU A 241 -6.68 15.14 -1.43
N MET A 242 -5.43 14.97 -1.00
CA MET A 242 -4.49 14.03 -1.62
C MET A 242 -3.68 13.20 -0.63
N TRP A 243 -3.93 13.36 0.68
CA TRP A 243 -3.16 12.69 1.73
C TRP A 243 -3.95 12.42 3.01
N GLY A 244 -3.35 11.63 3.91
CA GLY A 244 -4.01 11.21 5.14
C GLY A 244 -5.10 10.17 4.90
N GLY A 245 -6.03 10.03 5.86
CA GLY A 245 -6.98 8.91 5.83
C GLY A 245 -6.26 7.55 5.79
N ALA A 246 -6.72 6.64 4.93
CA ALA A 246 -6.10 5.30 4.79
C ALA A 246 -4.88 5.28 3.85
N THR A 247 -4.63 6.36 3.09
CA THR A 247 -3.59 6.36 2.04
C THR A 247 -2.20 6.08 2.58
N PHE A 248 -1.87 6.58 3.77
CA PHE A 248 -0.54 6.42 4.38
C PHE A 248 -0.18 4.95 4.62
N ASP A 249 -1.05 4.19 5.30
CA ASP A 249 -0.87 2.76 5.55
C ASP A 249 -0.93 1.96 4.25
N VAL A 250 -1.90 2.27 3.38
CA VAL A 250 -2.11 1.50 2.14
C VAL A 250 -0.95 1.63 1.16
N CYS A 251 -0.32 2.81 1.06
CA CYS A 251 0.88 3.01 0.25
C CYS A 251 1.98 2.02 0.65
N TYR A 252 2.33 1.96 1.93
CA TYR A 252 3.38 1.06 2.40
C TYR A 252 2.95 -0.41 2.37
N ARG A 253 1.74 -0.71 2.88
CA ARG A 253 1.28 -2.08 3.12
C ARG A 253 1.01 -2.84 1.82
N PHE A 254 0.28 -2.22 0.91
CA PHE A 254 -0.30 -2.89 -0.25
C PHE A 254 0.34 -2.45 -1.56
N LEU A 255 0.54 -1.13 -1.73
CA LEU A 255 1.09 -0.59 -2.97
C LEU A 255 2.62 -0.64 -3.01
N LYS A 256 3.24 -0.94 -1.85
CA LYS A 256 4.69 -1.02 -1.65
C LYS A 256 5.42 0.23 -2.16
N GLU A 257 4.84 1.39 -1.88
CA GLU A 257 5.37 2.71 -2.23
C GLU A 257 5.34 3.66 -1.03
N ASP A 258 6.15 4.71 -1.05
CA ASP A 258 6.26 5.65 0.06
C ASP A 258 5.24 6.80 -0.09
N PRO A 259 4.31 7.00 0.87
CA PRO A 259 3.38 8.11 0.83
C PRO A 259 4.06 9.48 0.91
N TRP A 260 5.24 9.60 1.55
CA TRP A 260 6.02 10.84 1.61
C TRP A 260 6.59 11.21 0.24
N ASP A 261 7.06 10.22 -0.51
CA ASP A 261 7.51 10.43 -1.90
C ASP A 261 6.32 10.79 -2.79
N ARG A 262 5.16 10.15 -2.60
CA ARG A 262 3.91 10.57 -3.26
C ARG A 262 3.61 12.04 -2.97
N LEU A 263 3.67 12.47 -1.71
CA LEU A 263 3.42 13.87 -1.33
C LEU A 263 4.44 14.82 -1.98
N ALA A 264 5.72 14.51 -1.92
CA ALA A 264 6.78 15.34 -2.49
C ALA A 264 6.66 15.47 -4.02
N ASN A 265 6.48 14.35 -4.72
CA ASN A 265 6.34 14.32 -6.18
C ASN A 265 5.07 15.06 -6.63
N MET A 266 3.95 14.84 -5.93
CA MET A 266 2.72 15.57 -6.19
C MET A 266 2.90 17.07 -5.90
N ARG A 267 3.63 17.46 -4.86
CA ARG A 267 3.85 18.87 -4.51
C ARG A 267 4.64 19.59 -5.60
N GLU A 268 5.68 18.94 -6.13
CA GLU A 268 6.46 19.41 -7.28
C GLU A 268 5.61 19.53 -8.54
N ALA A 269 4.71 18.57 -8.79
CA ALA A 269 3.81 18.62 -9.93
C ALA A 269 2.67 19.63 -9.82
N ILE A 270 2.25 19.82 -8.57
CA ILE A 270 1.17 20.57 -7.95
C ILE A 270 1.28 22.06 -7.64
N PRO A 271 2.30 22.85 -7.97
CA PRO A 271 2.81 23.86 -7.02
C PRO A 271 1.87 25.06 -6.77
N ASN A 272 0.78 25.20 -7.52
CA ASN A 272 -0.17 26.31 -7.47
C ASN A 272 -1.47 26.05 -6.67
N ILE A 273 -1.77 24.81 -6.26
CA ILE A 273 -3.02 24.46 -5.53
C ILE A 273 -2.72 23.96 -4.12
N LEU A 274 -3.56 24.32 -3.15
CA LEU A 274 -3.45 23.85 -1.76
C LEU A 274 -3.58 22.33 -1.67
N PHE A 275 -2.74 21.72 -0.84
CA PHE A 275 -2.85 20.29 -0.50
C PHE A 275 -3.54 20.10 0.84
N GLN A 276 -4.61 19.31 0.83
CA GLN A 276 -5.38 18.97 2.01
C GLN A 276 -5.12 17.52 2.43
N MET A 277 -5.04 17.30 3.74
CA MET A 277 -5.04 15.97 4.33
C MET A 277 -6.12 15.78 5.38
N LEU A 278 -6.58 14.53 5.54
CA LEU A 278 -7.44 14.13 6.65
C LEU A 278 -6.59 13.57 7.81
N LEU A 279 -6.71 14.17 9.00
CA LEU A 279 -5.92 13.85 10.20
C LEU A 279 -6.82 13.49 11.38
N ARG A 280 -6.53 12.36 12.06
CA ARG A 280 -7.16 12.01 13.34
C ARG A 280 -6.44 12.73 14.48
N GLY A 281 -7.16 13.44 15.34
CA GLY A 281 -6.58 14.29 16.39
C GLY A 281 -5.55 13.57 17.29
N SER A 282 -5.92 12.45 17.90
CA SER A 282 -5.05 11.72 18.85
C SER A 282 -4.11 10.69 18.21
N ASN A 283 -4.30 10.36 16.93
CA ASN A 283 -3.66 9.22 16.29
C ASN A 283 -2.91 9.57 15.00
N ALA A 284 -2.96 10.84 14.57
CA ALA A 284 -2.51 11.29 13.25
C ALA A 284 -3.12 10.45 12.11
N VAL A 285 -2.36 9.53 11.54
CA VAL A 285 -2.82 8.59 10.50
C VAL A 285 -2.90 7.14 11.00
N GLY A 286 -2.41 6.84 12.20
CA GLY A 286 -2.35 5.49 12.77
C GLY A 286 -3.66 4.93 13.32
N TYR A 287 -3.58 3.69 13.81
CA TYR A 287 -4.72 2.93 14.37
C TYR A 287 -4.76 2.85 15.89
N THR A 288 -3.71 3.29 16.59
CA THR A 288 -3.65 3.38 18.06
C THR A 288 -3.28 4.78 18.51
N ASN A 289 -3.41 5.07 19.79
CA ASN A 289 -3.01 6.37 20.33
C ASN A 289 -1.49 6.48 20.38
N TYR A 290 -1.01 7.69 20.15
CA TYR A 290 0.41 7.99 20.24
C TYR A 290 0.68 9.06 21.31
N PRO A 291 1.87 9.05 21.92
CA PRO A 291 2.33 10.14 22.76
C PRO A 291 2.33 11.47 22.00
N ASP A 292 2.17 12.57 22.73
CA ASP A 292 1.98 13.88 22.12
C ASP A 292 3.11 14.31 21.19
N ASN A 293 4.36 13.94 21.50
CA ASN A 293 5.51 14.31 20.69
C ASN A 293 5.49 13.63 19.31
N VAL A 294 4.90 12.44 19.20
CA VAL A 294 4.73 11.73 17.91
C VAL A 294 3.73 12.47 17.02
N VAL A 295 2.58 12.84 17.56
CA VAL A 295 1.53 13.58 16.82
C VAL A 295 2.07 14.94 16.35
N ARG A 296 2.75 15.68 17.24
CA ARG A 296 3.37 16.97 16.90
C ARG A 296 4.43 16.84 15.81
N GLU A 297 5.31 15.85 15.90
CA GLU A 297 6.36 15.64 14.91
C GLU A 297 5.78 15.23 13.54
N PHE A 298 4.74 14.39 13.53
CA PHE A 298 4.06 14.02 12.29
C PHE A 298 3.43 15.24 11.58
N ILE A 299 2.71 16.08 12.32
CA ILE A 299 2.08 17.31 11.77
C ILE A 299 3.15 18.25 11.22
N LYS A 300 4.23 18.46 11.98
CA LYS A 300 5.37 19.28 11.54
C LYS A 300 5.98 18.76 10.24
N LEU A 301 6.34 17.47 10.17
CA LEU A 301 6.94 16.87 8.97
C LEU A 301 5.99 16.89 7.77
N SER A 302 4.68 16.73 8.01
CA SER A 302 3.64 16.85 6.97
C SER A 302 3.56 18.26 6.39
N ALA A 303 3.57 19.28 7.26
CA ALA A 303 3.55 20.68 6.86
C ALA A 303 4.82 21.07 6.06
N GLU A 304 5.99 20.62 6.53
CA GLU A 304 7.29 20.80 5.84
C GLU A 304 7.34 20.09 4.48
N SER A 305 6.61 18.98 4.34
CA SER A 305 6.57 18.19 3.10
C SER A 305 5.56 18.69 2.07
N GLY A 306 4.71 19.67 2.42
CA GLY A 306 3.84 20.35 1.47
C GLY A 306 2.34 20.23 1.74
N VAL A 307 1.91 19.65 2.87
CA VAL A 307 0.51 19.77 3.32
C VAL A 307 0.22 21.22 3.72
N ASP A 308 -0.90 21.75 3.26
CA ASP A 308 -1.32 23.12 3.52
C ASP A 308 -2.58 23.22 4.40
N ILE A 309 -3.50 22.25 4.29
CA ILE A 309 -4.73 22.17 5.08
C ILE A 309 -4.75 20.86 5.86
N PHE A 310 -4.88 20.96 7.18
CA PHE A 310 -5.12 19.81 8.05
C PHE A 310 -6.58 19.79 8.45
N ARG A 311 -7.34 18.86 7.86
CA ARG A 311 -8.69 18.55 8.31
C ARG A 311 -8.61 17.63 9.52
N ILE A 312 -8.75 18.20 10.72
CA ILE A 312 -8.55 17.49 12.00
C ILE A 312 -9.89 17.02 12.55
N PHE A 313 -10.07 15.72 12.77
CA PHE A 313 -11.30 15.19 13.36
C PHE A 313 -11.02 14.22 14.50
N ASP A 314 -12.03 13.99 15.34
CA ASP A 314 -12.03 12.93 16.34
C ASP A 314 -13.20 11.97 16.07
N SER A 315 -12.98 10.67 16.26
CA SER A 315 -13.97 9.66 15.89
C SER A 315 -15.25 9.65 16.73
N LEU A 316 -15.25 10.37 17.86
CA LEU A 316 -16.35 10.54 18.78
C LEU A 316 -16.74 12.02 18.94
N ASN A 317 -16.23 12.90 18.05
CA ASN A 317 -16.30 14.37 18.16
C ASN A 317 -15.86 14.89 19.54
N TRP A 318 -14.90 14.22 20.17
CA TRP A 318 -14.41 14.65 21.47
C TRP A 318 -13.33 15.72 21.30
N VAL A 319 -13.70 16.99 21.51
CA VAL A 319 -12.83 18.16 21.28
C VAL A 319 -11.51 18.07 22.06
N GLU A 320 -11.50 17.49 23.26
CA GLU A 320 -10.27 17.27 24.04
C GLU A 320 -9.20 16.47 23.27
N ASN A 321 -9.59 15.53 22.42
CA ASN A 321 -8.66 14.75 21.59
C ASN A 321 -8.11 15.55 20.40
N MET A 322 -8.81 16.58 19.95
CA MET A 322 -8.40 17.42 18.82
C MET A 322 -7.44 18.54 19.23
N LYS A 323 -7.52 19.02 20.48
CA LYS A 323 -6.72 20.14 21.01
C LYS A 323 -5.25 20.06 20.65
N LEU A 324 -4.62 18.91 20.93
CA LEU A 324 -3.19 18.71 20.69
C LEU A 324 -2.83 18.91 19.21
N ALA A 325 -3.61 18.32 18.30
CA ALA A 325 -3.35 18.39 16.87
C ALA A 325 -3.59 19.80 16.34
N MET A 326 -4.65 20.46 16.79
CA MET A 326 -4.93 21.86 16.41
C MET A 326 -3.81 22.79 16.89
N GLU A 327 -3.38 22.68 18.15
CA GLU A 327 -2.25 23.47 18.67
C GLU A 327 -0.95 23.22 17.92
N ALA A 328 -0.71 21.98 17.48
CA ALA A 328 0.47 21.62 16.72
C ALA A 328 0.41 22.21 15.31
N ASP A 329 -0.74 22.10 14.64
CA ASP A 329 -0.95 22.64 13.30
C ASP A 329 -0.88 24.17 13.26
N LEU A 330 -1.54 24.86 14.19
CA LEU A 330 -1.47 26.31 14.32
C LEU A 330 -0.02 26.82 14.42
N LYS A 331 0.86 26.07 15.08
CA LYS A 331 2.30 26.40 15.19
C LYS A 331 3.09 26.20 13.89
N THR A 332 2.57 25.43 12.94
CA THR A 332 3.19 25.25 11.63
C THR A 332 2.94 26.44 10.69
N GLY A 333 1.95 27.29 10.99
CA GLY A 333 1.50 28.37 10.11
C GLY A 333 0.66 27.88 8.92
N LYS A 334 0.19 26.63 8.95
CA LYS A 334 -0.73 26.04 7.96
C LYS A 334 -2.20 26.24 8.37
N ILE A 335 -3.12 25.72 7.57
CA ILE A 335 -4.56 25.94 7.72
C ILE A 335 -5.17 24.83 8.59
N CYS A 336 -5.41 25.16 9.85
CA CYS A 336 -6.18 24.36 10.80
C CYS A 336 -7.68 24.35 10.50
N GLU A 337 -8.18 23.20 10.05
CA GLU A 337 -9.59 22.94 9.73
C GLU A 337 -10.15 21.81 10.63
N PRO A 338 -10.54 22.07 11.89
CA PRO A 338 -11.20 21.05 12.68
C PRO A 338 -12.58 20.71 12.11
N ALA A 339 -12.93 19.42 12.17
CA ALA A 339 -14.14 18.88 11.60
C ALA A 339 -15.09 18.34 12.67
N ILE A 340 -16.37 18.65 12.52
CA ILE A 340 -17.46 18.01 13.26
C ILE A 340 -18.01 16.88 12.40
N CYS A 341 -17.90 15.63 12.88
CA CYS A 341 -18.51 14.50 12.21
C CYS A 341 -20.03 14.54 12.38
N TYR A 342 -20.77 14.51 11.27
CA TYR A 342 -22.23 14.51 11.28
C TYR A 342 -22.76 13.08 11.47
N THR A 343 -23.73 12.90 12.37
CA THR A 343 -24.43 11.64 12.59
C THR A 343 -25.89 11.89 12.95
N GLY A 344 -26.74 10.89 12.76
CA GLY A 344 -28.17 11.00 13.02
C GLY A 344 -28.89 11.94 12.04
N ASP A 345 -29.96 12.56 12.51
CA ASP A 345 -30.80 13.44 11.70
C ASP A 345 -31.31 14.60 12.57
N ILE A 346 -30.81 15.81 12.32
CA ILE A 346 -31.22 17.01 13.09
C ILE A 346 -32.70 17.38 12.90
N LEU A 347 -33.35 16.83 11.88
CA LEU A 347 -34.78 17.04 11.63
C LEU A 347 -35.66 16.01 12.36
N ASP A 348 -35.08 14.91 12.83
CA ASP A 348 -35.80 13.88 13.58
C ASP A 348 -35.85 14.23 15.07
N LYS A 349 -36.99 14.76 15.51
CA LYS A 349 -37.24 15.13 16.91
C LYS A 349 -37.21 13.93 17.87
N SER A 350 -37.33 12.70 17.38
CA SER A 350 -37.21 11.50 18.21
C SER A 350 -35.77 11.15 18.57
N ARG A 351 -34.78 11.66 17.81
CA ARG A 351 -33.33 11.48 18.04
C ARG A 351 -32.68 12.77 18.53
N SER A 352 -33.01 13.18 19.76
CA SER A 352 -32.54 14.44 20.35
C SER A 352 -31.07 14.46 20.82
N LYS A 353 -30.33 13.35 20.71
CA LYS A 353 -28.94 13.26 21.18
C LYS A 353 -27.99 14.16 20.37
N TYR A 354 -28.11 14.14 19.05
CA TYR A 354 -27.30 14.93 18.12
C TYR A 354 -28.18 15.98 17.43
N ASP A 355 -28.78 16.86 18.24
CA ASP A 355 -29.64 17.94 17.75
C ASP A 355 -28.82 19.10 17.14
N LEU A 356 -29.50 20.11 16.59
CA LEU A 356 -28.82 21.27 16.02
C LEU A 356 -27.92 22.02 17.03
N ASN A 357 -28.33 22.07 18.31
CA ASN A 357 -27.57 22.75 19.36
C ASN A 357 -26.25 22.05 19.67
N TYR A 358 -26.20 20.72 19.57
CA TYR A 358 -24.97 19.95 19.69
C TYR A 358 -23.91 20.44 18.69
N TYR A 359 -24.28 20.59 17.42
CA TYR A 359 -23.38 21.05 16.36
C TYR A 359 -22.95 22.51 16.56
N ILE A 360 -23.88 23.42 16.91
CA ILE A 360 -23.58 24.84 17.13
C ILE A 360 -22.60 25.02 18.30
N LYS A 361 -22.81 24.32 19.43
CA LYS A 361 -21.94 24.44 20.60
C LYS A 361 -20.51 24.02 20.28
N MET A 362 -20.36 22.92 19.54
CA MET A 362 -19.05 22.42 19.14
C MET A 362 -18.37 23.35 18.15
N ALA A 363 -19.11 23.90 17.18
CA ALA A 363 -18.58 24.86 16.21
C ALA A 363 -17.96 26.08 16.91
N LYS A 364 -18.67 26.65 17.90
CA LYS A 364 -18.16 27.77 18.71
C LYS A 364 -16.93 27.39 19.55
N GLU A 365 -16.88 26.18 20.07
CA GLU A 365 -15.71 25.69 20.82
C GLU A 365 -14.48 25.59 19.92
N LEU A 366 -14.63 25.04 18.71
CA LEU A 366 -13.56 24.90 17.74
C LEU A 366 -13.07 26.25 17.19
N GLU A 367 -13.97 27.18 16.91
CA GLU A 367 -13.62 28.55 16.53
C GLU A 367 -12.79 29.24 17.62
N LYS A 368 -13.23 29.14 18.89
CA LYS A 368 -12.50 29.70 20.04
C LYS A 368 -11.10 29.09 20.20
N MET A 369 -10.88 27.87 19.71
CA MET A 369 -9.58 27.20 19.72
C MET A 369 -8.66 27.63 18.57
N GLY A 370 -9.08 28.57 17.72
CA GLY A 370 -8.26 29.12 16.64
C GLY A 370 -8.44 28.43 15.29
N ALA A 371 -9.55 27.71 15.07
CA ALA A 371 -9.88 27.18 13.75
C ALA A 371 -9.88 28.29 12.69
N HIS A 372 -9.24 28.06 11.55
CA HIS A 372 -9.33 28.97 10.40
C HIS A 372 -10.54 28.66 9.53
N ILE A 373 -10.92 27.39 9.44
CA ILE A 373 -12.07 26.89 8.69
C ILE A 373 -12.77 25.85 9.56
N LEU A 374 -14.11 25.84 9.57
CA LEU A 374 -14.89 24.78 10.21
C LEU A 374 -15.30 23.74 9.18
N ALA A 375 -14.89 22.49 9.34
CA ALA A 375 -15.40 21.41 8.51
C ALA A 375 -16.62 20.73 9.12
N ILE A 376 -17.60 20.37 8.28
CA ILE A 376 -18.66 19.43 8.62
C ILE A 376 -18.41 18.16 7.81
N LYS A 377 -18.08 17.07 8.51
CA LYS A 377 -17.74 15.79 7.90
C LYS A 377 -18.90 14.81 8.02
N ASP A 378 -19.75 14.75 7.00
CA ASP A 378 -20.78 13.74 6.85
C ASP A 378 -20.20 12.48 6.17
N MET A 379 -19.46 11.68 6.94
CA MET A 379 -18.70 10.52 6.46
C MET A 379 -19.52 9.36 5.86
N ALA A 380 -20.85 9.36 6.07
CA ALA A 380 -21.74 8.32 5.60
C ALA A 380 -22.75 8.82 4.54
N GLY A 381 -22.92 10.13 4.37
CA GLY A 381 -23.94 10.69 3.47
C GLY A 381 -25.33 10.71 4.11
N LEU A 382 -25.39 11.05 5.41
CA LEU A 382 -26.60 11.07 6.24
C LEU A 382 -27.29 12.44 6.24
N CYS A 383 -26.54 13.52 5.97
CA CYS A 383 -27.07 14.87 6.03
C CYS A 383 -27.99 15.09 4.83
N LYS A 384 -29.29 14.89 5.03
CA LYS A 384 -30.32 15.07 3.99
C LYS A 384 -30.31 16.51 3.47
N PRO A 385 -30.78 16.79 2.24
CA PRO A 385 -30.74 18.14 1.68
C PRO A 385 -31.38 19.22 2.57
N LEU A 386 -32.54 18.94 3.15
CA LEU A 386 -33.22 19.87 4.07
C LEU A 386 -32.45 20.06 5.39
N ALA A 387 -31.80 19.00 5.89
CA ALA A 387 -30.98 19.06 7.09
C ALA A 387 -29.71 19.88 6.83
N ALA A 388 -29.08 19.72 5.66
CA ALA A 388 -27.92 20.51 5.27
C ALA A 388 -28.25 22.01 5.19
N TYR A 389 -29.42 22.37 4.64
CA TYR A 389 -29.86 23.76 4.61
C TYR A 389 -29.96 24.36 6.02
N GLU A 390 -30.68 23.69 6.93
CA GLU A 390 -30.86 24.15 8.32
C GLU A 390 -29.55 24.19 9.09
N LEU A 391 -28.73 23.14 8.97
CA LEU A 391 -27.44 23.03 9.65
C LEU A 391 -26.49 24.15 9.21
N ILE A 392 -26.26 24.30 7.91
CA ILE A 392 -25.33 25.30 7.38
C ILE A 392 -25.80 26.71 7.71
N ARG A 393 -27.09 26.99 7.51
CA ARG A 393 -27.66 28.30 7.81
C ARG A 393 -27.47 28.69 9.28
N ALA A 394 -27.74 27.75 10.19
CA ALA A 394 -27.55 27.99 11.62
C ALA A 394 -26.07 28.20 11.96
N LEU A 395 -25.17 27.37 11.42
CA LEU A 395 -23.73 27.54 11.66
C LEU A 395 -23.20 28.88 11.13
N LYS A 396 -23.58 29.31 9.91
CA LYS A 396 -23.19 30.60 9.33
C LYS A 396 -23.66 31.81 10.16
N GLN A 397 -24.71 31.65 10.98
CA GLN A 397 -25.20 32.69 11.89
C GLN A 397 -24.44 32.71 13.22
N GLU A 398 -23.77 31.62 13.58
CA GLU A 398 -23.25 31.38 14.92
C GLU A 398 -21.71 31.38 15.01
N VAL A 399 -21.01 31.19 13.88
CA VAL A 399 -19.54 31.30 13.77
C VAL A 399 -19.12 32.28 12.68
N GLY A 400 -17.97 32.94 12.87
CA GLY A 400 -17.40 33.95 11.98
C GLY A 400 -16.36 33.43 10.98
N ILE A 401 -16.09 32.13 10.95
CA ILE A 401 -15.14 31.48 10.05
C ILE A 401 -15.84 30.74 8.89
N PRO A 402 -15.15 30.48 7.76
CA PRO A 402 -15.68 29.68 6.66
C PRO A 402 -16.14 28.29 7.08
N ILE A 403 -17.16 27.78 6.39
CA ILE A 403 -17.65 26.41 6.52
C ILE A 403 -17.30 25.60 5.28
N HIS A 404 -16.67 24.46 5.52
CA HIS A 404 -16.29 23.46 4.52
C HIS A 404 -17.14 22.20 4.69
N PHE A 405 -18.06 21.95 3.76
CA PHE A 405 -18.98 20.83 3.86
C PHE A 405 -18.50 19.63 3.05
N HIS A 406 -18.33 18.51 3.75
CA HIS A 406 -17.95 17.24 3.18
C HIS A 406 -19.08 16.23 3.36
N THR A 407 -19.49 15.55 2.28
CA THR A 407 -20.47 14.47 2.32
C THR A 407 -20.10 13.35 1.35
N HIS A 408 -20.80 12.23 1.46
CA HIS A 408 -20.72 11.11 0.52
C HIS A 408 -22.06 10.98 -0.22
N ASP A 409 -22.02 10.49 -1.45
CA ASP A 409 -23.20 10.30 -2.30
C ASP A 409 -23.83 8.91 -2.14
N THR A 410 -23.58 8.24 -0.99
CA THR A 410 -24.03 6.86 -0.73
C THR A 410 -25.53 6.73 -0.88
N SER A 411 -26.27 7.76 -0.47
CA SER A 411 -27.73 7.82 -0.56
C SER A 411 -28.27 8.27 -1.91
N ALA A 412 -27.40 8.56 -2.89
CA ALA A 412 -27.72 9.25 -4.15
C ALA A 412 -28.37 10.64 -3.99
N ASN A 413 -28.29 11.25 -2.79
CA ASN A 413 -28.78 12.60 -2.52
C ASN A 413 -27.67 13.63 -2.31
N GLY A 414 -26.41 13.25 -2.52
CA GLY A 414 -25.25 14.08 -2.23
C GLY A 414 -25.25 15.37 -3.05
N LEU A 415 -25.56 15.29 -4.35
CA LEU A 415 -25.64 16.48 -5.20
C LEU A 415 -26.72 17.48 -4.72
N SER A 416 -27.92 17.00 -4.42
CA SER A 416 -29.01 17.81 -3.85
C SER A 416 -28.63 18.42 -2.50
N THR A 417 -27.86 17.69 -1.70
CA THR A 417 -27.35 18.15 -0.42
C THR A 417 -26.34 19.28 -0.59
N LEU A 418 -25.40 19.17 -1.54
CA LEU A 418 -24.48 20.25 -1.87
C LEU A 418 -25.21 21.50 -2.39
N LEU A 419 -26.25 21.33 -3.20
CA LEU A 419 -27.07 22.45 -3.68
C LEU A 419 -27.74 23.17 -2.50
N LYS A 420 -28.34 22.43 -1.57
CA LYS A 420 -28.97 23.02 -0.38
C LYS A 420 -27.98 23.64 0.60
N ALA A 421 -26.79 23.05 0.77
CA ALA A 421 -25.71 23.69 1.52
C ALA A 421 -25.24 24.99 0.84
N THR A 422 -25.17 25.01 -0.50
CA THR A 422 -24.81 26.20 -1.29
C THR A 422 -25.84 27.31 -1.19
N GLU A 423 -27.14 26.97 -1.26
CA GLU A 423 -28.24 27.92 -1.00
C GLU A 423 -28.18 28.51 0.42
N ALA A 424 -27.78 27.70 1.41
CA ALA A 424 -27.61 28.15 2.80
C ALA A 424 -26.33 28.95 3.06
N GLY A 425 -25.45 29.11 2.05
CA GLY A 425 -24.25 29.94 2.14
C GLY A 425 -23.00 29.21 2.63
N VAL A 426 -22.88 27.89 2.43
CA VAL A 426 -21.61 27.17 2.64
C VAL A 426 -20.52 27.75 1.75
N ASP A 427 -19.28 27.81 2.23
CA ASP A 427 -18.18 28.49 1.53
C ASP A 427 -17.39 27.54 0.62
N ILE A 428 -17.14 26.31 1.08
CA ILE A 428 -16.39 25.29 0.35
C ILE A 428 -17.15 23.95 0.41
N VAL A 429 -17.14 23.18 -0.67
CA VAL A 429 -17.65 21.80 -0.69
C VAL A 429 -16.63 20.81 -1.24
N ASP A 430 -16.67 19.58 -0.73
CA ASP A 430 -15.93 18.46 -1.29
C ASP A 430 -16.74 17.78 -2.41
N ALA A 431 -16.10 17.54 -3.56
CA ALA A 431 -16.65 16.78 -4.67
C ALA A 431 -15.53 15.96 -5.35
N ALA A 432 -15.90 14.98 -6.19
CA ALA A 432 -14.93 14.17 -6.94
C ALA A 432 -15.18 14.28 -8.45
N ILE A 433 -14.12 14.15 -9.26
CA ILE A 433 -14.23 14.10 -10.73
C ILE A 433 -15.21 12.99 -11.15
N GLY A 434 -16.01 13.24 -12.19
CA GLY A 434 -17.19 12.45 -12.53
C GLY A 434 -17.01 10.93 -12.47
N GLN A 435 -15.98 10.38 -13.10
CA GLN A 435 -15.74 8.93 -13.15
C GLN A 435 -15.12 8.33 -11.87
N MET A 436 -14.82 9.18 -10.89
CA MET A 436 -14.37 8.84 -9.53
C MET A 436 -15.37 9.31 -8.46
N SER A 437 -16.62 9.60 -8.84
CA SER A 437 -17.67 10.12 -7.97
C SER A 437 -18.86 9.16 -7.81
N GLY A 438 -19.82 9.53 -6.96
CA GLY A 438 -21.05 8.76 -6.75
C GLY A 438 -20.84 7.52 -5.89
N LEU A 439 -21.92 6.79 -5.64
CA LEU A 439 -21.92 5.62 -4.74
C LEU A 439 -21.34 6.03 -3.38
N THR A 440 -20.38 5.28 -2.84
CA THR A 440 -19.72 5.62 -1.58
C THR A 440 -18.73 6.78 -1.69
N SER A 441 -18.45 7.32 -2.89
CA SER A 441 -17.58 8.49 -3.09
C SER A 441 -18.32 9.81 -2.81
N GLN A 442 -17.65 10.93 -3.05
CA GLN A 442 -18.24 12.26 -3.02
C GLN A 442 -19.23 12.48 -4.18
N PRO A 443 -20.08 13.51 -4.09
CA PRO A 443 -20.94 13.93 -5.20
C PRO A 443 -20.16 14.27 -6.48
N ASN A 444 -20.82 14.11 -7.62
CA ASN A 444 -20.23 14.32 -8.94
C ASN A 444 -19.91 15.81 -9.19
N LEU A 445 -18.61 16.13 -9.24
CA LEU A 445 -18.12 17.49 -9.46
C LEU A 445 -18.53 18.05 -10.82
N ASN A 446 -18.39 17.26 -11.89
CA ASN A 446 -18.74 17.69 -13.23
C ASN A 446 -20.21 18.11 -13.30
N SER A 447 -21.11 17.29 -12.74
CA SER A 447 -22.54 17.59 -12.68
C SER A 447 -22.81 18.82 -11.81
N PHE A 448 -22.18 18.94 -10.65
CA PHE A 448 -22.37 20.07 -9.74
C PHE A 448 -21.99 21.41 -10.37
N VAL A 449 -20.84 21.47 -11.04
CA VAL A 449 -20.37 22.65 -11.77
C VAL A 449 -21.37 23.05 -12.86
N ILE A 450 -21.83 22.08 -13.66
CA ILE A 450 -22.81 22.35 -14.72
C ILE A 450 -24.15 22.83 -14.14
N THR A 451 -24.61 22.23 -13.04
CA THR A 451 -25.87 22.61 -12.38
C THR A 451 -25.83 24.05 -11.87
N LEU A 452 -24.67 24.53 -11.40
CA LEU A 452 -24.54 25.90 -10.89
C LEU A 452 -24.30 26.95 -11.99
N ASN A 453 -24.09 26.55 -13.25
CA ASN A 453 -23.89 27.50 -14.34
C ASN A 453 -25.09 28.44 -14.48
N GLY A 454 -24.82 29.75 -14.51
CA GLY A 454 -25.85 30.80 -14.56
C GLY A 454 -26.43 31.19 -13.19
N SER A 455 -26.02 30.54 -12.10
CA SER A 455 -26.35 30.98 -10.74
C SER A 455 -25.35 32.01 -10.21
N GLU A 456 -25.74 32.81 -9.21
CA GLU A 456 -24.82 33.75 -8.53
C GLU A 456 -23.70 33.03 -7.74
N ARG A 457 -23.88 31.74 -7.44
CA ARG A 457 -22.92 30.89 -6.74
C ARG A 457 -22.10 30.02 -7.69
N ALA A 458 -22.15 30.27 -9.01
CA ALA A 458 -21.42 29.49 -10.02
C ALA A 458 -19.94 29.34 -9.67
N THR A 459 -19.38 28.15 -9.91
CA THR A 459 -17.96 27.90 -9.71
C THR A 459 -17.13 28.58 -10.79
N ASN A 460 -15.85 28.84 -10.51
CA ASN A 460 -14.89 29.32 -11.51
C ASN A 460 -14.14 28.17 -12.22
N LEU A 461 -14.70 26.95 -12.24
CA LEU A 461 -14.08 25.77 -12.84
C LEU A 461 -14.52 25.60 -14.30
N ASP A 462 -13.57 25.24 -15.18
CA ASP A 462 -13.84 24.97 -16.58
C ASP A 462 -14.43 23.56 -16.77
N SER A 463 -15.68 23.50 -17.26
CA SER A 463 -16.40 22.23 -17.47
C SER A 463 -15.73 21.34 -18.53
N GLU A 464 -15.07 21.92 -19.53
CA GLU A 464 -14.39 21.16 -20.59
C GLU A 464 -13.11 20.50 -20.05
N SER A 465 -12.37 21.20 -19.20
CA SER A 465 -11.24 20.64 -18.44
C SER A 465 -11.66 19.48 -17.54
N LEU A 466 -12.77 19.64 -16.80
CA LEU A 466 -13.33 18.56 -15.98
C LEU A 466 -13.74 17.35 -16.82
N ARG A 467 -14.31 17.56 -18.01
CA ARG A 467 -14.68 16.47 -18.93
C ARG A 467 -13.44 15.69 -19.39
N LYS A 468 -12.36 16.39 -19.76
CA LYS A 468 -11.09 15.76 -20.18
C LYS A 468 -10.44 14.95 -19.07
N LEU A 469 -10.42 15.49 -17.84
CA LEU A 469 -9.90 14.77 -16.67
C LEU A 469 -10.77 13.56 -16.32
N SER A 470 -12.09 13.68 -16.45
CA SER A 470 -13.01 12.56 -16.25
C SER A 470 -12.76 11.42 -17.23
N ALA A 471 -12.46 11.71 -18.50
CA ALA A 471 -12.15 10.69 -19.50
C ALA A 471 -10.84 9.93 -19.21
N PHE A 472 -9.84 10.59 -18.63
CA PHE A 472 -8.63 9.93 -18.14
C PHE A 472 -8.97 8.94 -17.00
N TRP A 473 -9.77 9.40 -16.03
CA TRP A 473 -10.13 8.59 -14.87
C TRP A 473 -11.04 7.42 -15.20
N GLU A 474 -11.90 7.54 -16.22
CA GLU A 474 -12.73 6.44 -16.74
C GLU A 474 -11.89 5.20 -17.06
N ILE A 475 -10.91 5.37 -17.94
CA ILE A 475 -10.04 4.28 -18.40
C ILE A 475 -9.07 3.84 -17.31
N THR A 476 -8.56 4.78 -16.51
CA THR A 476 -7.62 4.45 -15.42
C THR A 476 -8.29 3.60 -14.34
N ARG A 477 -9.57 3.85 -14.04
CA ARG A 477 -10.33 3.12 -13.02
C ARG A 477 -10.50 1.65 -13.37
N ASP A 478 -10.57 1.29 -14.65
CA ASP A 478 -10.66 -0.10 -15.11
C ASP A 478 -9.50 -0.97 -14.59
N TYR A 479 -8.31 -0.38 -14.39
CA TYR A 479 -7.17 -1.12 -13.83
C TYR A 479 -7.39 -1.58 -12.39
N TYR A 480 -8.37 -1.00 -11.71
CA TYR A 480 -8.69 -1.22 -10.31
C TYR A 480 -10.00 -1.98 -10.09
N TYR A 481 -10.58 -2.56 -11.15
CA TYR A 481 -11.84 -3.32 -11.07
C TYR A 481 -11.91 -4.38 -9.95
N PRO A 482 -10.82 -5.09 -9.54
CA PRO A 482 -10.90 -6.07 -8.46
C PRO A 482 -11.21 -5.45 -7.10
N PHE A 483 -11.02 -4.14 -6.96
CA PHE A 483 -11.12 -3.40 -5.70
C PHE A 483 -12.43 -2.62 -5.57
N GLU A 484 -13.30 -2.66 -6.58
CA GLU A 484 -14.58 -1.97 -6.57
C GLU A 484 -15.44 -2.34 -5.36
N SER A 485 -16.08 -1.34 -4.75
CA SER A 485 -16.95 -1.49 -3.56
C SER A 485 -18.10 -2.50 -3.73
N GLY A 486 -18.48 -2.80 -4.97
CA GLY A 486 -19.56 -3.71 -5.33
C GLY A 486 -20.96 -3.12 -5.15
N LEU A 487 -21.10 -1.84 -4.80
CA LEU A 487 -22.36 -1.11 -4.93
C LEU A 487 -22.58 -0.74 -6.41
N ARG A 488 -23.78 -1.00 -6.94
CA ARG A 488 -24.14 -0.68 -8.32
C ARG A 488 -24.88 0.65 -8.45
N SER A 489 -25.50 1.11 -7.36
CA SER A 489 -26.23 2.38 -7.26
C SER A 489 -26.15 2.88 -5.82
N GLY A 490 -26.55 4.14 -5.60
CA GLY A 490 -26.79 4.63 -4.24
C GLY A 490 -27.93 3.87 -3.55
N THR A 491 -27.96 3.93 -2.22
CA THR A 491 -28.91 3.21 -1.36
C THR A 491 -29.35 4.07 -0.18
N ALA A 492 -30.66 4.09 0.08
CA ALA A 492 -31.24 4.76 1.24
C ALA A 492 -31.00 4.00 2.56
N ASP A 493 -30.55 2.73 2.50
CA ASP A 493 -30.22 1.92 3.68
C ASP A 493 -29.19 2.60 4.58
N VAL A 494 -28.34 3.47 4.02
CA VAL A 494 -27.33 4.20 4.77
C VAL A 494 -27.93 5.08 5.87
N TYR A 495 -29.16 5.60 5.68
CA TYR A 495 -29.86 6.36 6.71
C TYR A 495 -30.29 5.53 7.92
N ARG A 496 -30.27 4.20 7.78
CA ARG A 496 -30.59 3.26 8.85
C ARG A 496 -29.32 2.74 9.54
N HIS A 497 -28.43 2.10 8.78
CA HIS A 497 -27.24 1.47 9.36
C HIS A 497 -26.08 2.44 9.61
N GLU A 498 -26.06 3.61 8.97
CA GLU A 498 -25.07 4.66 9.17
C GLU A 498 -23.61 4.18 9.01
N ILE A 499 -23.37 3.25 8.07
CA ILE A 499 -22.02 2.71 7.79
C ILE A 499 -21.33 3.70 6.84
N PRO A 500 -20.16 4.25 7.20
CA PRO A 500 -19.40 5.14 6.32
C PRO A 500 -18.95 4.47 5.03
N GLY A 501 -18.75 5.26 3.96
CA GLY A 501 -18.39 4.75 2.63
C GLY A 501 -17.21 3.78 2.64
N GLY A 502 -16.03 4.21 3.11
CA GLY A 502 -14.85 3.35 3.20
C GLY A 502 -15.01 2.13 4.14
N GLN A 503 -15.88 2.22 5.15
CA GLN A 503 -16.17 1.08 6.04
C GLN A 503 -17.04 0.04 5.34
N TYR A 504 -17.98 0.45 4.47
CA TYR A 504 -18.87 -0.46 3.74
C TYR A 504 -18.07 -1.43 2.86
N SER A 505 -17.18 -0.89 2.01
CA SER A 505 -16.33 -1.69 1.11
C SER A 505 -15.44 -2.66 1.88
N ASN A 506 -14.82 -2.18 2.97
CA ASN A 506 -13.96 -3.01 3.82
C ASN A 506 -14.74 -4.10 4.58
N LEU A 507 -15.90 -3.76 5.15
CA LEU A 507 -16.71 -4.69 5.94
C LEU A 507 -17.28 -5.82 5.06
N LYS A 508 -17.71 -5.52 3.84
CA LYS A 508 -18.23 -6.53 2.91
C LYS A 508 -17.14 -7.53 2.52
N ARG A 509 -15.93 -7.05 2.24
CA ARG A 509 -14.76 -7.91 1.96
C ARG A 509 -14.42 -8.79 3.17
N GLN A 510 -14.28 -8.20 4.35
CA GLN A 510 -13.98 -8.95 5.58
C GLN A 510 -15.07 -10.00 5.90
N ALA A 511 -16.35 -9.65 5.74
CA ALA A 511 -17.44 -10.60 5.93
C ALA A 511 -17.34 -11.76 4.92
N THR A 512 -16.98 -11.48 3.68
CA THR A 512 -16.80 -12.51 2.64
C THR A 512 -15.64 -13.44 2.96
N GLU A 513 -14.48 -12.89 3.33
CA GLU A 513 -13.28 -13.64 3.74
C GLU A 513 -13.53 -14.51 4.98
N LEU A 514 -14.43 -14.09 5.87
CA LEU A 514 -14.85 -14.85 7.05
C LEU A 514 -15.99 -15.85 6.78
N GLY A 515 -16.44 -16.01 5.53
CA GLY A 515 -17.54 -16.90 5.16
C GLY A 515 -18.95 -16.37 5.52
N LEU A 516 -19.05 -15.11 5.97
CA LEU A 516 -20.29 -14.42 6.33
C LEU A 516 -20.92 -13.63 5.18
N GLY A 517 -20.37 -13.70 3.96
CA GLY A 517 -20.86 -12.92 2.82
C GLY A 517 -22.35 -13.15 2.49
N HIS A 518 -22.86 -14.36 2.69
CA HIS A 518 -24.27 -14.70 2.50
C HIS A 518 -25.20 -14.12 3.60
N ARG A 519 -24.65 -13.63 4.71
CA ARG A 519 -25.37 -13.00 5.85
C ARG A 519 -25.19 -11.49 5.87
N TRP A 520 -24.95 -10.86 4.71
CA TRP A 520 -24.66 -9.43 4.60
C TRP A 520 -25.76 -8.53 5.18
N GLU A 521 -27.03 -8.84 4.89
CA GLU A 521 -28.17 -8.06 5.41
C GLU A 521 -28.28 -8.16 6.93
N GLU A 522 -28.11 -9.36 7.49
CA GLU A 522 -28.09 -9.58 8.93
C GLU A 522 -26.94 -8.83 9.61
N LEU A 523 -25.78 -8.73 8.94
CA LEU A 523 -24.64 -7.96 9.43
C LEU A 523 -24.94 -6.45 9.45
N LYS A 524 -25.64 -5.91 8.45
CA LYS A 524 -26.09 -4.50 8.46
C LYS A 524 -27.07 -4.23 9.60
N ASP A 525 -28.02 -5.15 9.82
CA ASP A 525 -28.99 -5.06 10.93
C ASP A 525 -28.28 -5.11 12.29
N MET A 526 -27.31 -6.01 12.44
CA MET A 526 -26.52 -6.10 13.66
C MET A 526 -25.65 -4.87 13.86
N TYR A 527 -25.10 -4.26 12.80
CA TYR A 527 -24.33 -3.02 12.90
C TYR A 527 -25.18 -1.87 13.45
N GLU A 528 -26.40 -1.70 12.95
CA GLU A 528 -27.39 -0.76 13.50
C GLU A 528 -27.71 -1.06 14.97
N ARG A 529 -27.93 -2.34 15.29
CA ARG A 529 -28.24 -2.76 16.67
C ARG A 529 -27.09 -2.47 17.62
N VAL A 530 -25.86 -2.78 17.22
CA VAL A 530 -24.66 -2.46 18.01
C VAL A 530 -24.59 -0.96 18.26
N ASN A 531 -24.79 -0.10 17.25
CA ASN A 531 -24.81 1.35 17.46
C ASN A 531 -25.82 1.77 18.53
N THR A 532 -27.04 1.23 18.47
CA THR A 532 -28.10 1.51 19.45
C THR A 532 -27.68 1.09 20.86
N GLU A 533 -27.13 -0.11 21.01
CA GLU A 533 -26.71 -0.67 22.30
C GLU A 533 -25.48 0.03 22.90
N LEU A 534 -24.65 0.64 22.05
CA LEU A 534 -23.55 1.51 22.44
C LEU A 534 -24.03 2.92 22.86
N GLY A 535 -25.33 3.20 22.76
CA GLY A 535 -25.94 4.47 23.14
C GLY A 535 -25.95 5.51 22.03
N ASP A 536 -25.96 5.09 20.75
CA ASP A 536 -25.92 5.94 19.55
C ASP A 536 -24.64 6.79 19.46
N ILE A 537 -23.61 6.24 18.82
CA ILE A 537 -22.29 6.87 18.71
C ILE A 537 -22.02 7.40 17.30
N ILE A 538 -21.07 8.33 17.22
CA ILE A 538 -20.49 8.74 15.95
C ILE A 538 -19.63 7.59 15.42
N LYS A 539 -19.80 7.26 14.14
CA LYS A 539 -19.19 6.09 13.49
C LYS A 539 -18.29 6.55 12.36
N VAL A 540 -17.01 6.71 12.64
CA VAL A 540 -15.96 7.00 11.66
C VAL A 540 -14.68 6.34 12.17
N THR A 541 -13.70 6.03 11.31
CA THR A 541 -12.53 5.26 11.78
C THR A 541 -11.80 5.97 12.94
N PRO A 542 -11.50 5.28 14.06
CA PRO A 542 -11.67 3.84 14.30
C PRO A 542 -13.00 3.38 14.91
N SER A 543 -13.90 4.26 15.37
CA SER A 543 -15.17 3.85 15.99
C SER A 543 -16.07 3.03 15.05
N SER A 544 -16.11 3.36 13.74
CA SER A 544 -16.87 2.58 12.75
C SER A 544 -16.36 1.14 12.60
N LYS A 545 -15.04 0.94 12.72
CA LYS A 545 -14.41 -0.39 12.70
C LYS A 545 -14.76 -1.16 13.97
N MET A 546 -14.75 -0.51 15.12
CA MET A 546 -15.15 -1.16 16.38
C MET A 546 -16.59 -1.68 16.31
N VAL A 547 -17.54 -0.88 15.79
CA VAL A 547 -18.92 -1.33 15.58
C VAL A 547 -18.99 -2.53 14.64
N ALA A 548 -18.20 -2.51 13.56
CA ALA A 548 -18.12 -3.62 12.61
C ALA A 548 -17.55 -4.90 13.23
N ASP A 549 -16.44 -4.80 13.95
CA ASP A 549 -15.81 -5.93 14.64
C ASP A 549 -16.77 -6.54 15.67
N PHE A 550 -17.53 -5.71 16.40
CA PHE A 550 -18.53 -6.19 17.35
C PHE A 550 -19.70 -6.88 16.65
N ALA A 551 -20.22 -6.29 15.57
CA ALA A 551 -21.30 -6.89 14.79
C ALA A 551 -20.89 -8.25 14.20
N MET A 552 -19.72 -8.33 13.58
CA MET A 552 -19.18 -9.59 13.04
C MET A 552 -18.95 -10.63 14.15
N PHE A 553 -18.46 -10.20 15.32
CA PHE A 553 -18.28 -11.08 16.47
C PHE A 553 -19.61 -11.71 16.92
N LEU A 554 -20.68 -10.91 17.04
CA LEU A 554 -22.00 -11.42 17.43
C LEU A 554 -22.55 -12.41 16.40
N ILE A 555 -22.50 -12.05 15.11
CA ILE A 555 -23.00 -12.89 14.02
C ILE A 555 -22.23 -14.21 13.91
N LYS A 556 -20.89 -14.16 13.98
CA LYS A 556 -20.02 -15.34 13.90
C LYS A 556 -20.28 -16.32 15.04
N ASN A 557 -20.58 -15.82 16.23
CA ASN A 557 -20.83 -16.64 17.41
C ASN A 557 -22.32 -16.92 17.65
N ASN A 558 -23.21 -16.52 16.73
CA ASN A 558 -24.66 -16.63 16.85
C ASN A 558 -25.19 -16.06 18.19
N LEU A 559 -24.64 -14.93 18.62
CA LEU A 559 -25.01 -14.24 19.86
C LEU A 559 -25.98 -13.10 19.60
N THR A 560 -26.95 -12.94 20.49
CA THR A 560 -27.79 -11.74 20.58
C THR A 560 -27.35 -10.86 21.74
N PHE A 561 -27.79 -9.59 21.75
CA PHE A 561 -27.58 -8.73 22.91
C PHE A 561 -28.27 -9.24 24.18
N ASN A 562 -29.36 -10.00 24.06
CA ASN A 562 -29.98 -10.64 25.22
C ASN A 562 -29.04 -11.65 25.88
N ASP A 563 -28.29 -12.41 25.07
CA ASP A 563 -27.29 -13.36 25.56
C ASP A 563 -26.12 -12.63 26.22
N VAL A 564 -25.62 -11.57 25.57
CA VAL A 564 -24.59 -10.69 26.14
C VAL A 564 -25.03 -10.13 27.50
N TYR A 565 -26.26 -9.64 27.62
CA TYR A 565 -26.75 -9.04 28.86
C TYR A 565 -27.04 -10.03 30.00
N LYS A 566 -27.15 -11.33 29.69
CA LYS A 566 -27.29 -12.43 30.66
C LYS A 566 -25.95 -13.04 31.04
N SER A 567 -24.90 -12.79 30.26
CA SER A 567 -23.56 -13.29 30.52
C SER A 567 -22.92 -12.69 31.78
N LYS A 568 -21.89 -13.37 32.29
CA LYS A 568 -21.00 -12.86 33.33
C LYS A 568 -19.98 -11.88 32.71
N PRO A 569 -19.43 -10.94 33.49
CA PRO A 569 -18.34 -10.10 33.03
C PRO A 569 -17.16 -10.95 32.52
N LYS A 570 -16.59 -10.56 31.36
CA LYS A 570 -15.50 -11.27 30.67
C LYS A 570 -15.82 -12.73 30.30
N GLU A 571 -17.10 -13.10 30.17
CA GLU A 571 -17.48 -14.45 29.69
C GLU A 571 -17.08 -14.67 28.23
N TYR A 572 -17.19 -13.64 27.40
CA TYR A 572 -16.82 -13.70 25.99
C TYR A 572 -15.48 -13.02 25.70
N ASN A 573 -14.75 -13.58 24.73
CA ASN A 573 -13.53 -12.99 24.17
C ASN A 573 -13.89 -11.91 23.15
N TYR A 574 -14.26 -10.72 23.63
CA TYR A 574 -14.57 -9.58 22.76
C TYR A 574 -13.37 -9.18 21.89
N PRO A 575 -13.60 -8.67 20.66
CA PRO A 575 -12.53 -8.12 19.85
C PRO A 575 -11.78 -6.99 20.59
N GLN A 576 -10.46 -6.87 20.34
CA GLN A 576 -9.63 -5.86 21.00
C GLN A 576 -10.16 -4.44 20.78
N SER A 577 -10.70 -4.13 19.60
CA SER A 577 -11.29 -2.81 19.31
C SER A 577 -12.50 -2.48 20.20
N VAL A 578 -13.27 -3.49 20.63
CA VAL A 578 -14.40 -3.33 21.56
C VAL A 578 -13.90 -3.07 22.97
N HIS A 579 -12.86 -3.80 23.39
CA HIS A 579 -12.19 -3.55 24.68
C HIS A 579 -11.58 -2.15 24.73
N ASP A 580 -10.84 -1.74 23.69
CA ASP A 580 -10.23 -0.42 23.56
C ASP A 580 -11.27 0.72 23.60
N PHE A 581 -12.45 0.50 23.01
CA PHE A 581 -13.53 1.47 23.10
C PHE A 581 -14.02 1.62 24.55
N PHE A 582 -14.39 0.52 25.19
CA PHE A 582 -14.96 0.57 26.55
C PHE A 582 -13.96 0.97 27.62
N SER A 583 -12.67 0.68 27.44
CA SER A 583 -11.59 1.12 28.33
C SER A 583 -11.33 2.63 28.24
N GLY A 584 -11.91 3.33 27.25
CA GLY A 584 -11.71 4.75 27.02
C GLY A 584 -10.50 5.07 26.15
N MET A 585 -9.82 4.05 25.61
CA MET A 585 -8.68 4.24 24.71
C MET A 585 -9.08 4.89 23.38
N LEU A 586 -10.33 4.75 22.91
CA LEU A 586 -10.77 5.51 21.72
C LEU A 586 -11.22 6.95 22.03
N GLY A 587 -11.18 7.36 23.31
CA GLY A 587 -11.75 8.61 23.79
C GLY A 587 -13.12 8.43 24.45
N GLN A 588 -13.78 9.54 24.75
CA GLN A 588 -15.06 9.54 25.47
C GLN A 588 -16.23 9.80 24.51
N PRO A 589 -17.23 8.91 24.42
CA PRO A 589 -18.40 9.14 23.58
C PRO A 589 -19.29 10.22 24.20
N TYR A 590 -19.94 11.02 23.35
CA TYR A 590 -20.95 11.98 23.80
C TYR A 590 -22.08 11.25 24.57
N GLY A 591 -22.42 11.73 25.76
CA GLY A 591 -23.39 11.08 26.66
C GLY A 591 -22.83 9.94 27.52
N GLY A 592 -21.55 9.56 27.34
CA GLY A 592 -20.88 8.52 28.12
C GLY A 592 -21.19 7.08 27.68
N PHE A 593 -20.54 6.11 28.32
CA PHE A 593 -20.66 4.68 28.00
C PHE A 593 -21.90 4.03 28.64
N PRO A 594 -22.54 3.05 27.97
CA PRO A 594 -23.53 2.17 28.60
C PRO A 594 -22.89 1.32 29.71
N LYS A 595 -23.12 1.71 30.98
CA LYS A 595 -22.44 1.14 32.16
C LYS A 595 -22.53 -0.39 32.27
N LYS A 596 -23.68 -0.98 31.93
CA LYS A 596 -23.86 -2.44 31.99
C LYS A 596 -22.96 -3.15 30.98
N LEU A 597 -22.97 -2.69 29.73
CA LEU A 597 -22.16 -3.28 28.66
C LEU A 597 -20.66 -3.05 28.90
N GLN A 598 -20.28 -1.86 29.37
CA GLN A 598 -18.91 -1.56 29.78
C GLN A 598 -18.40 -2.54 30.85
N LYS A 599 -19.20 -2.82 31.87
CA LYS A 599 -18.85 -3.80 32.92
C LYS A 599 -18.75 -5.22 32.37
N LEU A 600 -19.60 -5.61 31.42
CA LEU A 600 -19.53 -6.95 30.81
C LEU A 600 -18.23 -7.15 30.01
N VAL A 601 -17.76 -6.12 29.31
CA VAL A 601 -16.53 -6.17 28.51
C VAL A 601 -15.28 -6.06 29.40
N LEU A 602 -15.25 -5.12 30.35
CA LEU A 602 -14.06 -4.81 31.15
C LEU A 602 -13.93 -5.61 32.45
N GLY A 603 -15.02 -6.16 32.98
CA GLY A 603 -15.03 -6.73 34.33
C GLY A 603 -14.70 -5.67 35.38
N ASP A 604 -13.66 -5.92 36.17
CA ASP A 604 -13.18 -5.02 37.23
C ASP A 604 -12.07 -4.05 36.76
N GLU A 605 -11.70 -4.09 35.49
CA GLU A 605 -10.73 -3.18 34.90
C GLU A 605 -11.28 -1.74 34.91
N LYS A 606 -10.46 -0.78 35.36
CA LYS A 606 -10.85 0.63 35.48
C LYS A 606 -10.61 1.35 34.15
N PRO A 607 -11.66 1.88 33.49
CA PRO A 607 -11.51 2.66 32.27
C PRO A 607 -10.87 4.03 32.55
N ILE A 608 -10.16 4.56 31.56
CA ILE A 608 -9.68 5.95 31.58
C ILE A 608 -10.79 6.92 31.16
N THR A 609 -10.70 8.16 31.64
CA THR A 609 -11.71 9.22 31.39
C THR A 609 -11.13 10.50 30.78
N ASP A 610 -9.81 10.59 30.74
CA ASP A 610 -9.03 11.64 30.11
C ASP A 610 -8.36 11.14 28.82
N ARG A 611 -7.60 12.01 28.16
CA ARG A 611 -7.04 11.73 26.83
C ARG A 611 -6.02 10.58 26.91
N PRO A 612 -6.17 9.49 26.13
CA PRO A 612 -5.29 8.32 26.18
C PRO A 612 -3.80 8.65 26.04
N GLY A 613 -3.45 9.58 25.13
CA GLY A 613 -2.07 9.99 24.89
C GLY A 613 -1.38 10.66 26.08
N LYS A 614 -2.10 11.17 27.09
CA LYS A 614 -1.51 11.75 28.32
C LYS A 614 -0.81 10.69 29.18
N HIS A 615 -1.23 9.44 29.08
CA HIS A 615 -0.66 8.32 29.85
C HIS A 615 0.50 7.62 29.13
N LEU A 616 0.74 7.97 27.86
CA LEU A 616 1.78 7.34 27.06
C LEU A 616 3.12 8.09 27.23
N LYS A 617 4.19 7.33 27.45
CA LYS A 617 5.55 7.89 27.58
C LYS A 617 5.99 8.46 26.23
N ALA A 618 6.62 9.63 26.28
CA ALA A 618 7.21 10.25 25.08
C ALA A 618 8.19 9.29 24.39
N VAL A 619 8.13 9.24 23.06
CA VAL A 619 9.05 8.41 22.26
C VAL A 619 10.40 9.11 22.10
N ASP A 620 11.50 8.37 22.27
CA ASP A 620 12.85 8.84 21.92
C ASP A 620 13.15 8.56 20.44
N PHE A 621 12.97 9.59 19.60
CA PHE A 621 13.23 9.49 18.17
C PHE A 621 14.68 9.09 17.82
N LYS A 622 15.67 9.45 18.65
CA LYS A 622 17.08 9.10 18.41
C LYS A 622 17.32 7.61 18.67
N ALA A 623 16.68 7.07 19.71
CA ALA A 623 16.72 5.64 20.00
C ALA A 623 16.10 4.83 18.85
N ILE A 624 14.91 5.22 18.37
CA ILE A 624 14.27 4.55 17.23
C ILE A 624 15.11 4.66 15.95
N LYS A 625 15.69 5.84 15.69
CA LYS A 625 16.61 6.03 14.56
C LYS A 625 17.79 5.04 14.61
N LYS A 626 18.38 4.85 15.79
CA LYS A 626 19.47 3.90 16.01
C LYS A 626 19.00 2.46 15.81
N GLU A 627 17.86 2.08 16.38
CA GLU A 627 17.26 0.76 16.19
C GLU A 627 17.08 0.42 14.71
N MET A 628 16.47 1.32 13.94
CA MET A 628 16.28 1.13 12.50
C MET A 628 17.62 1.04 11.73
N THR A 629 18.62 1.85 12.12
CA THR A 629 19.96 1.80 11.52
C THR A 629 20.60 0.42 11.73
N ASP A 630 20.52 -0.10 12.96
CA ASP A 630 21.11 -1.38 13.34
C ASP A 630 20.36 -2.56 12.70
N LYS A 631 19.02 -2.51 12.68
CA LYS A 631 18.13 -3.56 12.14
C LYS A 631 18.18 -3.65 10.63
N PHE A 632 18.04 -2.53 9.92
CA PHE A 632 17.88 -2.52 8.46
C PHE A 632 19.15 -2.15 7.70
N LYS A 633 20.25 -1.83 8.41
CA LYS A 633 21.53 -1.40 7.82
C LYS A 633 21.38 -0.21 6.86
N MET A 634 20.48 0.71 7.21
CA MET A 634 20.17 1.93 6.45
C MET A 634 20.40 3.19 7.29
N THR A 635 20.39 4.36 6.65
CA THR A 635 20.36 5.64 7.37
C THR A 635 18.95 6.24 7.27
N PRO A 636 18.07 6.04 8.28
CA PRO A 636 16.71 6.52 8.23
C PRO A 636 16.61 8.04 8.40
N SER A 637 15.78 8.66 7.58
CA SER A 637 15.33 10.04 7.69
C SER A 637 14.32 10.21 8.84
N PRO A 638 14.00 11.44 9.27
CA PRO A 638 12.92 11.67 10.24
C PRO A 638 11.56 11.12 9.79
N LYS A 639 11.30 11.12 8.47
CA LYS A 639 10.09 10.56 7.86
C LYS A 639 10.04 9.03 8.01
N ASP A 640 11.16 8.36 7.79
CA ASP A 640 11.26 6.90 8.02
C ASP A 640 11.01 6.56 9.50
N VAL A 641 11.58 7.35 10.40
CA VAL A 641 11.43 7.16 11.85
C VAL A 641 9.97 7.34 12.28
N ILE A 642 9.30 8.41 11.85
CA ILE A 642 7.89 8.63 12.22
C ILE A 642 6.97 7.57 11.58
N SER A 643 7.22 7.17 10.33
CA SER A 643 6.51 6.07 9.68
C SER A 643 6.66 4.77 10.46
N TYR A 644 7.89 4.43 10.90
CA TYR A 644 8.15 3.21 11.68
C TYR A 644 7.49 3.25 13.06
N ILE A 645 7.43 4.41 13.73
CA ILE A 645 6.71 4.56 15.00
C ILE A 645 5.21 4.31 14.81
N LEU A 646 4.63 4.83 13.73
CA LEU A 646 3.20 4.67 13.44
C LEU A 646 2.86 3.24 12.99
N TYR A 647 3.76 2.57 12.26
CA TYR A 647 3.51 1.27 11.64
C TYR A 647 4.74 0.33 11.64
N PRO A 648 5.22 -0.15 12.80
CA PRO A 648 6.51 -0.85 12.88
C PRO A 648 6.63 -2.10 11.99
N SER A 649 5.60 -2.94 11.96
CA SER A 649 5.57 -4.15 11.13
C SER A 649 5.49 -3.82 9.65
N VAL A 650 4.55 -2.94 9.26
CA VAL A 650 4.33 -2.54 7.87
C VAL A 650 5.59 -1.94 7.25
N ILE A 651 6.27 -1.07 8.00
CA ILE A 651 7.51 -0.44 7.54
C ILE A 651 8.65 -1.46 7.47
N SER A 652 8.71 -2.42 8.40
CA SER A 652 9.68 -3.51 8.31
C SER A 652 9.48 -4.32 7.03
N ASP A 653 8.23 -4.69 6.72
CA ASP A 653 7.86 -5.46 5.54
C ASP A 653 8.11 -4.66 4.25
N TYR A 654 7.79 -3.37 4.25
CA TYR A 654 8.08 -2.47 3.13
C TYR A 654 9.58 -2.34 2.86
N ILE A 655 10.40 -2.15 3.89
CA ILE A 655 11.86 -2.06 3.74
C ILE A 655 12.42 -3.38 3.18
N GLN A 656 11.97 -4.53 3.69
CA GLN A 656 12.38 -5.84 3.17
C GLN A 656 11.97 -6.00 1.71
N HIS A 657 10.72 -5.66 1.37
CA HIS A 657 10.23 -5.70 0.00
C HIS A 657 11.05 -4.79 -0.93
N SER A 658 11.37 -3.57 -0.51
CA SER A 658 12.22 -2.63 -1.28
C SER A 658 13.66 -3.14 -1.43
N GLN A 659 14.20 -3.82 -0.42
CA GLN A 659 15.51 -4.48 -0.51
C GLN A 659 15.49 -5.64 -1.51
N GLU A 660 14.38 -6.36 -1.66
CA GLU A 660 14.23 -7.46 -2.61
C GLU A 660 13.96 -6.95 -4.04
N TYR A 661 12.90 -6.15 -4.21
CA TYR A 661 12.35 -5.77 -5.52
C TYR A 661 12.70 -4.35 -5.98
N GLY A 662 13.27 -3.52 -5.10
CA GLY A 662 13.54 -2.12 -5.38
C GLY A 662 12.27 -1.27 -5.31
N ASP A 663 12.31 -0.12 -5.98
CA ASP A 663 11.17 0.80 -6.04
C ASP A 663 10.18 0.33 -7.11
N VAL A 664 9.11 -0.32 -6.67
CA VAL A 664 8.04 -0.82 -7.56
C VAL A 664 6.99 0.24 -7.89
N SER A 665 7.07 1.43 -7.32
CA SER A 665 6.12 2.53 -7.60
C SER A 665 6.22 3.02 -9.05
N VAL A 666 7.39 2.88 -9.67
CA VAL A 666 7.66 3.25 -11.08
C VAL A 666 7.07 2.28 -12.09
N ILE A 667 6.69 1.07 -11.65
CA ILE A 667 6.08 0.07 -12.53
C ILE A 667 4.68 0.56 -12.94
N PRO A 668 4.29 0.50 -14.22
CA PRO A 668 2.93 0.83 -14.61
C PRO A 668 1.89 -0.05 -13.90
N THR A 669 0.69 0.48 -13.67
CA THR A 669 -0.32 -0.18 -12.83
C THR A 669 -0.73 -1.57 -13.34
N LYS A 670 -0.79 -1.76 -14.66
CA LYS A 670 -1.11 -3.07 -15.23
C LYS A 670 -0.05 -4.14 -14.89
N PRO A 671 1.24 -4.00 -15.25
CA PRO A 671 2.28 -4.93 -14.82
C PRO A 671 2.42 -5.08 -13.30
N PHE A 672 2.09 -4.04 -12.53
CA PHE A 672 2.16 -4.09 -11.07
C PHE A 672 1.17 -5.09 -10.45
N PHE A 673 -0.09 -5.10 -10.92
CA PHE A 673 -1.13 -5.99 -10.38
C PHE A 673 -1.27 -7.32 -11.14
N TYR A 674 -0.95 -7.33 -12.44
CA TYR A 674 -1.32 -8.41 -13.35
C TYR A 674 -0.11 -9.07 -14.05
N GLY A 675 1.10 -8.53 -13.88
CA GLY A 675 2.28 -9.04 -14.59
C GLY A 675 2.22 -8.72 -16.09
N LEU A 676 2.93 -9.51 -16.90
CA LEU A 676 2.97 -9.37 -18.36
C LEU A 676 2.50 -10.65 -19.03
N ASN A 677 1.81 -10.51 -20.16
CA ASN A 677 1.56 -11.65 -21.06
C ASN A 677 2.79 -11.91 -21.94
N VAL A 678 2.92 -13.15 -22.44
CA VAL A 678 4.00 -13.48 -23.39
C VAL A 678 3.83 -12.64 -24.67
N GLY A 679 4.90 -11.96 -25.09
CA GLY A 679 4.93 -10.99 -26.18
C GLY A 679 4.46 -9.58 -25.80
N GLU A 680 4.09 -9.34 -24.53
CA GLU A 680 3.70 -8.02 -24.05
C GLU A 680 4.93 -7.19 -23.67
N GLU A 681 4.99 -5.96 -24.19
CA GLU A 681 6.01 -4.96 -23.88
C GLU A 681 5.46 -3.91 -22.89
N SER A 682 6.31 -3.47 -21.96
CA SER A 682 6.04 -2.37 -21.06
C SER A 682 7.26 -1.45 -20.92
N SER A 683 7.01 -0.14 -20.94
CA SER A 683 8.03 0.89 -20.71
C SER A 683 7.97 1.38 -19.26
N ILE A 684 9.08 1.27 -18.55
CA ILE A 684 9.22 1.63 -17.13
C ILE A 684 10.25 2.75 -16.98
N GLU A 685 9.81 3.97 -16.66
CA GLU A 685 10.71 5.09 -16.40
C GLU A 685 11.20 5.05 -14.95
N ILE A 686 12.50 4.79 -14.77
CA ILE A 686 13.10 4.63 -13.42
C ILE A 686 13.76 5.91 -12.89
N GLU A 687 13.95 6.89 -13.76
CA GLU A 687 14.58 8.19 -13.51
C GLU A 687 14.38 9.05 -14.77
N GLY A 688 14.36 10.38 -14.63
CA GLY A 688 14.23 11.28 -15.79
C GLY A 688 15.21 10.95 -16.92
N GLY A 689 14.67 10.55 -18.07
CA GLY A 689 15.45 10.17 -19.26
C GLY A 689 16.06 8.76 -19.22
N LYS A 690 15.69 7.91 -18.27
CA LYS A 690 16.10 6.49 -18.19
C LYS A 690 14.87 5.59 -18.15
N SER A 691 14.61 4.92 -19.27
CA SER A 691 13.52 3.94 -19.39
C SER A 691 14.06 2.52 -19.55
N LEU A 692 13.33 1.57 -18.98
CA LEU A 692 13.49 0.14 -19.22
C LEU A 692 12.33 -0.29 -20.13
N ILE A 693 12.66 -0.73 -21.33
CA ILE A 693 11.72 -1.42 -22.22
C ILE A 693 11.83 -2.90 -21.89
N VAL A 694 10.75 -3.45 -21.35
CA VAL A 694 10.66 -4.82 -20.84
C VAL A 694 9.63 -5.57 -21.67
N GLU A 695 10.02 -6.65 -22.31
CA GLU A 695 9.11 -7.57 -23.01
C GLU A 695 9.22 -8.96 -22.40
N LEU A 696 8.09 -9.60 -22.06
CA LEU A 696 8.10 -11.00 -21.63
C LEU A 696 8.20 -11.92 -22.84
N GLN A 697 9.32 -12.61 -23.01
CA GLN A 697 9.58 -13.48 -24.15
C GLN A 697 9.04 -14.89 -23.96
N ALA A 698 9.25 -15.48 -22.79
CA ALA A 698 8.82 -16.85 -22.49
C ALA A 698 8.79 -17.15 -20.99
N ILE A 699 7.94 -18.10 -20.62
CA ILE A 699 7.88 -18.69 -19.29
C ILE A 699 8.41 -20.13 -19.38
N GLY A 700 9.48 -20.42 -18.65
CA GLY A 700 10.08 -21.74 -18.58
C GLY A 700 9.17 -22.77 -17.88
N LYS A 701 9.48 -24.05 -18.12
CA LYS A 701 8.87 -25.16 -17.38
C LYS A 701 9.24 -25.08 -15.90
N LEU A 702 8.44 -25.73 -15.07
CA LEU A 702 8.75 -25.94 -13.66
C LEU A 702 10.02 -26.81 -13.55
N GLU A 703 10.99 -26.35 -12.77
CA GLU A 703 12.24 -27.07 -12.45
C GLU A 703 12.14 -27.69 -11.05
N ASP A 704 12.99 -28.69 -10.78
CA ASP A 704 13.11 -29.32 -9.46
C ASP A 704 13.34 -28.25 -8.37
N GLY A 705 12.53 -28.30 -7.32
CA GLY A 705 12.51 -27.26 -6.27
C GLY A 705 11.46 -26.15 -6.47
N GLY A 706 10.54 -26.30 -7.43
CA GLY A 706 9.35 -25.46 -7.54
C GLY A 706 9.61 -24.10 -8.21
N ASN A 707 10.67 -23.98 -9.02
CA ASN A 707 11.04 -22.71 -9.65
C ASN A 707 10.80 -22.71 -11.15
N ARG A 708 10.53 -21.54 -11.73
CA ARG A 708 10.45 -21.29 -13.17
C ARG A 708 11.47 -20.23 -13.58
N LYS A 709 12.08 -20.42 -14.74
CA LYS A 709 12.88 -19.38 -15.40
C LYS A 709 11.98 -18.50 -16.25
N ILE A 710 11.99 -17.21 -15.99
CA ILE A 710 11.22 -16.22 -16.74
C ILE A 710 12.17 -15.46 -17.65
N HIS A 711 11.90 -15.48 -18.95
CA HIS A 711 12.75 -14.89 -19.97
C HIS A 711 12.16 -13.56 -20.42
N PHE A 712 12.90 -12.47 -20.20
CA PHE A 712 12.56 -11.12 -20.65
C PHE A 712 13.53 -10.65 -21.73
N ASP A 713 13.08 -9.79 -22.62
CA ASP A 713 13.95 -8.82 -23.30
C ASP A 713 13.97 -7.53 -22.49
N LEU A 714 15.17 -6.99 -22.23
CA LEU A 714 15.37 -5.73 -21.53
C LEU A 714 16.27 -4.83 -22.37
N ASN A 715 15.68 -3.80 -22.98
CA ASN A 715 16.38 -2.85 -23.86
C ASN A 715 17.17 -3.56 -25.00
N GLY A 716 16.57 -4.56 -25.65
CA GLY A 716 17.17 -5.34 -26.74
C GLY A 716 18.17 -6.40 -26.26
N HIS A 717 18.10 -6.79 -25.00
CA HIS A 717 19.00 -7.78 -24.42
C HIS A 717 18.24 -8.83 -23.61
N PRO A 718 18.48 -10.14 -23.86
CA PRO A 718 17.83 -11.19 -23.11
C PRO A 718 18.25 -11.17 -21.63
N ARG A 719 17.26 -11.39 -20.77
CA ARG A 719 17.38 -11.51 -19.32
C ARG A 719 16.60 -12.72 -18.85
N GLU A 720 17.12 -13.34 -17.80
CA GLU A 720 16.48 -14.46 -17.13
C GLU A 720 16.39 -14.11 -15.65
N VAL A 721 15.22 -14.33 -15.06
CA VAL A 721 15.01 -14.30 -13.61
C VAL A 721 14.39 -15.62 -13.17
N LEU A 722 14.80 -16.10 -12.00
CA LEU A 722 14.23 -17.29 -11.38
C LEU A 722 13.09 -16.86 -10.46
N VAL A 723 11.93 -17.47 -10.62
CA VAL A 723 10.72 -17.19 -9.83
C VAL A 723 10.24 -18.49 -9.21
N HIS A 724 9.99 -18.49 -7.91
CA HIS A 724 9.36 -19.62 -7.23
C HIS A 724 7.86 -19.62 -7.55
N ASP A 725 7.36 -20.74 -8.09
CA ASP A 725 5.94 -20.95 -8.38
C ASP A 725 5.26 -21.51 -7.13
N VAL A 726 4.47 -20.68 -6.45
CA VAL A 726 3.82 -21.06 -5.19
C VAL A 726 2.69 -22.08 -5.39
N HIS A 727 2.23 -22.25 -6.64
CA HIS A 727 1.19 -23.21 -7.00
C HIS A 727 1.75 -24.59 -7.36
N ALA A 728 3.06 -24.70 -7.57
CA ALA A 728 3.74 -25.96 -7.91
C ALA A 728 3.56 -27.07 -6.86
N ASN A 729 3.32 -26.72 -5.59
CA ASN A 729 3.07 -27.68 -4.51
C ASN A 729 1.60 -28.14 -4.41
N ILE A 730 0.73 -27.74 -5.35
CA ILE A 730 -0.72 -28.05 -5.36
C ILE A 730 -1.09 -28.95 -6.55
N GLU A 731 -0.18 -29.80 -7.01
CA GLU A 731 -0.59 -30.93 -7.86
C GLU A 731 -1.13 -32.05 -6.97
N HIS A 732 -2.32 -32.56 -7.29
CA HIS A 732 -2.85 -33.80 -6.73
C HIS A 732 -1.79 -34.89 -6.86
N VAL A 733 -1.16 -35.27 -5.73
CA VAL A 733 -0.17 -36.35 -5.72
C VAL A 733 -0.91 -37.61 -6.14
N THR A 734 -0.65 -38.07 -7.37
CA THR A 734 -1.17 -39.35 -7.85
C THR A 734 -0.26 -40.42 -7.28
N HIS A 735 -0.69 -41.03 -6.18
CA HIS A 735 0.08 -42.07 -5.52
C HIS A 735 0.10 -43.36 -6.35
N GLN A 736 1.16 -44.16 -6.17
CA GLN A 736 1.24 -45.47 -6.81
C GLN A 736 0.06 -46.34 -6.37
N LYS A 737 -0.62 -47.01 -7.32
CA LYS A 737 -1.71 -47.93 -6.99
C LYS A 737 -1.18 -49.29 -6.55
N ALA A 738 -1.87 -49.91 -5.60
CA ALA A 738 -1.59 -51.29 -5.19
C ALA A 738 -1.92 -52.26 -6.33
N ASP A 739 -1.07 -53.28 -6.52
CA ASP A 739 -1.39 -54.42 -7.35
C ASP A 739 -2.36 -55.31 -6.58
N LEU A 740 -3.62 -55.39 -7.02
CA LEU A 740 -4.67 -56.11 -6.32
C LEU A 740 -4.49 -57.64 -6.40
N ASP A 741 -3.69 -58.13 -7.34
CA ASP A 741 -3.35 -59.55 -7.45
C ASP A 741 -2.18 -59.94 -6.54
N ASN A 742 -1.52 -58.95 -5.91
CA ASN A 742 -0.45 -59.18 -4.95
C ASN A 742 -0.95 -59.05 -3.49
N PRO A 743 -1.09 -60.16 -2.74
CA PRO A 743 -1.60 -60.13 -1.37
C PRO A 743 -0.68 -59.39 -0.38
N CYS A 744 0.58 -59.15 -0.77
CA CYS A 744 1.57 -58.36 -0.03
C CYS A 744 1.32 -56.85 -0.10
N HIS A 745 0.50 -56.37 -1.04
CA HIS A 745 0.20 -54.95 -1.22
C HIS A 745 -1.07 -54.54 -0.48
N ILE A 746 -0.94 -53.61 0.46
CA ILE A 746 -2.07 -53.07 1.22
C ILE A 746 -2.52 -51.76 0.57
N ALA A 747 -3.73 -51.77 0.03
CA ALA A 747 -4.32 -50.64 -0.67
C ALA A 747 -5.23 -49.78 0.23
N ALA A 748 -5.36 -48.50 -0.09
CA ALA A 748 -6.37 -47.61 0.48
C ALA A 748 -7.78 -48.06 0.06
N PRO A 749 -8.68 -48.38 1.01
CA PRO A 749 -10.00 -48.91 0.69
C PRO A 749 -10.99 -47.84 0.18
N MET A 750 -10.72 -46.57 0.46
CA MET A 750 -11.55 -45.43 0.09
C MET A 750 -10.72 -44.13 0.11
N PRO A 751 -11.15 -43.08 -0.58
CA PRO A 751 -10.47 -41.79 -0.51
C PRO A 751 -10.60 -41.19 0.90
N GLY A 752 -9.50 -40.67 1.45
CA GLY A 752 -9.45 -40.18 2.81
C GLY A 752 -8.07 -39.65 3.19
N LYS A 753 -7.88 -39.35 4.47
CA LYS A 753 -6.61 -38.87 5.02
C LYS A 753 -6.04 -39.89 5.99
N ILE A 754 -4.76 -40.21 5.92
CA ILE A 754 -4.10 -41.06 6.92
C ILE A 754 -4.02 -40.26 8.22
N VAL A 755 -4.68 -40.72 9.28
CA VAL A 755 -4.70 -40.03 10.58
C VAL A 755 -3.62 -40.59 11.49
N ARG A 756 -3.37 -41.90 11.41
CA ARG A 756 -2.44 -42.57 12.31
C ARG A 756 -1.87 -43.83 11.67
N ILE A 757 -0.58 -44.09 11.87
CA ILE A 757 0.09 -45.33 11.46
C ILE A 757 0.42 -46.13 12.74
N ASN A 758 0.04 -47.40 12.78
CA ASN A 758 0.10 -48.24 13.98
C ASN A 758 1.28 -49.23 13.98
N VAL A 759 2.04 -49.29 12.89
CA VAL A 759 3.15 -50.25 12.67
C VAL A 759 4.38 -49.53 12.15
N GLU A 760 5.56 -50.10 12.40
CA GLU A 760 6.84 -49.64 11.89
C GLU A 760 7.45 -50.67 10.92
N ARG A 761 8.47 -50.24 10.17
CA ARG A 761 9.20 -51.12 9.27
C ARG A 761 9.90 -52.23 10.06
N ASN A 762 9.74 -53.47 9.58
CA ASN A 762 10.18 -54.74 10.16
C ASN A 762 9.32 -55.28 11.32
N ASP A 763 8.16 -54.69 11.60
CA ASP A 763 7.22 -55.29 12.54
C ASP A 763 6.60 -56.58 11.98
N GLU A 764 6.47 -57.60 12.83
CA GLU A 764 5.68 -58.81 12.53
C GLU A 764 4.20 -58.52 12.75
N VAL A 765 3.39 -58.72 11.71
CA VAL A 765 1.93 -58.46 11.73
C VAL A 765 1.17 -59.73 11.37
N LYS A 766 0.01 -59.92 12.01
CA LYS A 766 -0.90 -61.03 11.71
C LYS A 766 -2.05 -60.60 10.81
N ALA A 767 -2.61 -61.53 10.05
CA ALA A 767 -3.83 -61.30 9.28
C ALA A 767 -4.96 -60.82 10.21
N GLY A 768 -5.57 -59.69 9.85
CA GLY A 768 -6.60 -59.01 10.64
C GLY A 768 -6.09 -57.96 11.63
N GLU A 769 -4.77 -57.79 11.78
CA GLU A 769 -4.17 -56.76 12.62
C GLU A 769 -4.24 -55.37 11.98
N SER A 770 -4.49 -54.32 12.78
CA SER A 770 -4.64 -52.95 12.27
C SER A 770 -3.29 -52.30 12.00
N LEU A 771 -3.06 -51.91 10.74
CA LEU A 771 -1.80 -51.35 10.28
C LEU A 771 -1.79 -49.82 10.36
N LEU A 772 -2.90 -49.18 9.97
CA LEU A 772 -3.09 -47.73 10.04
C LEU A 772 -4.57 -47.35 10.07
N ILE A 773 -4.85 -46.08 10.35
CA ILE A 773 -6.19 -45.50 10.40
C ILE A 773 -6.31 -44.40 9.35
N THR A 774 -7.37 -44.45 8.55
CA THR A 774 -7.75 -43.38 7.62
C THR A 774 -9.04 -42.72 8.04
N GLU A 775 -9.15 -41.40 7.86
CA GLU A 775 -10.39 -40.64 8.06
C GLU A 775 -10.99 -40.29 6.71
N ALA A 776 -12.28 -40.60 6.56
CA ALA A 776 -13.08 -40.14 5.45
C ALA A 776 -14.47 -39.77 5.97
N MET A 777 -14.97 -38.60 5.55
CA MET A 777 -16.27 -38.07 6.01
C MET A 777 -16.40 -38.01 7.55
N LYS A 778 -15.30 -37.67 8.25
CA LYS A 778 -15.22 -37.61 9.74
C LYS A 778 -15.40 -38.96 10.45
N MET A 779 -15.27 -40.06 9.73
CA MET A 779 -15.26 -41.41 10.30
C MET A 779 -13.88 -42.04 10.12
N GLU A 780 -13.33 -42.57 11.20
CA GLU A 780 -12.06 -43.30 11.22
C GLU A 780 -12.28 -44.78 10.83
N ASN A 781 -11.49 -45.26 9.89
CA ASN A 781 -11.52 -46.64 9.40
C ASN A 781 -10.13 -47.27 9.58
N ASN A 782 -10.11 -48.47 10.16
CA ASN A 782 -8.87 -49.26 10.29
C ASN A 782 -8.56 -49.98 8.97
N VAL A 783 -7.32 -49.84 8.50
CA VAL A 783 -6.78 -50.64 7.39
C VAL A 783 -6.04 -51.83 7.98
N LEU A 784 -6.53 -53.04 7.70
CA LEU A 784 -6.05 -54.28 8.32
C LEU A 784 -5.09 -55.05 7.40
N SER A 785 -4.17 -55.80 7.98
CA SER A 785 -3.36 -56.76 7.23
C SER A 785 -4.20 -57.90 6.68
N LYS A 786 -3.93 -58.32 5.43
CA LYS A 786 -4.60 -59.47 4.80
C LYS A 786 -3.83 -60.80 4.98
N ILE A 787 -2.58 -60.73 5.41
CA ILE A 787 -1.66 -61.87 5.53
C ILE A 787 -0.86 -61.77 6.83
N ASP A 788 -0.30 -62.90 7.26
CA ASP A 788 0.78 -62.91 8.25
C ASP A 788 2.08 -62.55 7.52
N GLY A 789 2.91 -61.68 8.10
CA GLY A 789 4.17 -61.30 7.47
C GLY A 789 4.91 -60.17 8.19
N ILE A 790 5.93 -59.62 7.53
CA ILE A 790 6.75 -58.53 8.07
C ILE A 790 6.52 -57.26 7.25
N VAL A 791 6.29 -56.12 7.90
CA VAL A 791 6.15 -54.82 7.22
C VAL A 791 7.47 -54.45 6.55
N GLU A 792 7.50 -54.45 5.22
CA GLU A 792 8.70 -54.15 4.43
C GLU A 792 8.86 -52.65 4.18
N GLU A 793 7.76 -51.97 3.87
CA GLU A 793 7.76 -50.56 3.49
C GLU A 793 6.40 -49.90 3.78
N ILE A 794 6.45 -48.65 4.25
CA ILE A 794 5.29 -47.78 4.47
C ILE A 794 5.49 -46.57 3.54
N LEU A 795 4.56 -46.34 2.61
CA LEU A 795 4.80 -45.44 1.48
C LEU A 795 4.39 -43.97 1.73
N HIS A 796 3.62 -43.71 2.79
CA HIS A 796 3.02 -42.41 3.06
C HIS A 796 3.01 -42.07 4.55
N ASP A 797 3.15 -40.78 4.87
CA ASP A 797 3.17 -40.26 6.25
C ASP A 797 1.76 -39.95 6.79
N GLU A 798 1.65 -39.86 8.12
CA GLU A 798 0.46 -39.31 8.78
C GLU A 798 0.16 -37.89 8.27
N GLY A 799 -1.11 -37.63 7.97
CA GLY A 799 -1.56 -36.38 7.37
C GLY A 799 -1.69 -36.41 5.84
N THR A 800 -1.21 -37.46 5.17
CA THR A 800 -1.28 -37.60 3.71
C THR A 800 -2.71 -37.89 3.24
N GLN A 801 -3.15 -37.20 2.18
CA GLN A 801 -4.41 -37.49 1.49
C GLN A 801 -4.18 -38.65 0.49
N VAL A 802 -5.04 -39.67 0.53
CA VAL A 802 -4.97 -40.85 -0.32
C VAL A 802 -6.31 -41.07 -1.03
N ASP A 803 -6.26 -41.59 -2.25
CA ASP A 803 -7.40 -42.02 -3.06
C ASP A 803 -7.59 -43.54 -2.99
N ILE A 804 -8.77 -44.01 -3.40
CA ILE A 804 -9.05 -45.45 -3.46
C ILE A 804 -8.03 -46.20 -4.32
N GLY A 805 -7.49 -47.29 -3.79
CA GLY A 805 -6.52 -48.15 -4.47
C GLY A 805 -5.06 -47.70 -4.36
N ASP A 806 -4.75 -46.59 -3.69
CA ASP A 806 -3.36 -46.18 -3.44
C ASP A 806 -2.63 -47.21 -2.57
N LEU A 807 -1.38 -47.48 -2.88
CA LEU A 807 -0.54 -48.44 -2.15
C LEU A 807 -0.03 -47.79 -0.87
N LEU A 808 -0.44 -48.34 0.27
CA LEU A 808 -0.12 -47.79 1.59
C LEU A 808 1.08 -48.48 2.24
N ILE A 809 1.08 -49.82 2.24
CA ILE A 809 2.08 -50.66 2.91
C ILE A 809 2.39 -51.89 2.06
N ILE A 810 3.65 -52.34 2.06
CA ILE A 810 4.09 -53.63 1.51
C ILE A 810 4.48 -54.56 2.66
N ILE A 811 3.99 -55.79 2.63
CA ILE A 811 4.26 -56.85 3.62
C ILE A 811 4.97 -58.01 2.90
N LYS A 812 6.01 -58.58 3.50
CA LYS A 812 6.77 -59.71 2.94
C LYS A 812 6.69 -60.97 3.78
#